data_AF-A0A8X7ZGM1-F1
#
_entry.id   AF-A0A8X7ZGM1-F1
#
_cell.length_a   1.000
_cell.length_b   1.000
_cell.length_c   1.000
_cell.angle_alpha   90.00
_cell.angle_beta   90.00
_cell.angle_gamma   90.00
#
_symmetry.space_group_name_H-M   'P 1'
#
loop_
_entity.id
_entity.type
_entity.pdbx_description
1 polymer ?
#
loop_
_entity_poly.entity_id
_entity_poly.type
_entity_poly.pdbx_seq_one_letter_code
_entity_poly.pdbx_strand_id
1 'polypeptide(L)'
;MLDRLRQAATEDAAYKKMVDLVREGTIRRYWLEQDLLYAKGGRIFVPKGELRKYLMKETHDPQWAGHPGRERMRETGLLQPLPIPEKPWVSVSMDFIVGFPKVDGMNMIMVVVDRFTKYAVFVAAPTVCTAEVAAELFYRNVVKYFGVPSDIVSDHDVRFTGRFWTTLFNMMGTRLKFSTANHLQTDGQTERINALLEEYLRHYVTAMQRNWLELLDSAQFCYNLQKSSATEASPFELVLGAQPQTPAEIAVQITGGKSPAAYRFAMERQELFEQAQDSLRKARKRMLKYANQKRRLLEFSGGDKELHFMCAVDISAKSQSNITKGSTLFTNSSPNFWPSPSGHFAFGFYPSGNGFKVGTWLTGRPRNTVVWTAQRNEPAVLPGASLVFTSDGRLVVQNFTGVQLIAGTYQRAQVAAMHDSGNFLLYGSDMEVVWATFQFPTNTLLVTQELGPDKILYSSKSDDDDSAGNFKLWMQGDGNLVAYPSKSLQMAKYFYWASHSTNRAPDVSLTFAADSRLYLANSTGFTVRNLTEGRLPVNKITLYRATFDVDGVLRLYQHQMGTNGSLNSNVLWSAINGEDRCSVKGACGLNSYCANNGADNIACLCPPGFDFVDPNQTDKGCKLNFSNSDCFLKGANDNYMISTLENTVWERDEFEVLTPVSEEACSKACLEDCYCVVAMFRDPTCFKPKLPLRYGMKNSSIPTKSFVKIWSLKVMTSQDRPPDVLGDINLTSFSYHQLAVATDDFMEEIGKGASGRVYKGSLPENGGKGIAVKRLEKLVEDGEREFQNEMKIIGRTHHKNLVRLIGFCCEGSHRILVYELMKNGSLGNLIFKDKKQPSWKVRTKITLEVAKGLHYLHEECETKIIHCDIKPHNVLMDESMSAKISDFGLSKLLKPDQTRTYTIPRGTRGYEAPEWHRNNTPVTTKADVYSFGILLLEIVSCRKNLDLSAPDDEIILMDWVQRCYEAGELKKVVGEAEVNLEELEKMVKIGFWCVQTETDLRPTMKQVILMMDGTIVTPPPPPPNSSANN
;
A
#
# COMPACT_ATOMS: atom_id res chain seq x y z
N MET A 1 54.14 -15.06 -9.91
CA MET A 1 53.02 -15.57 -9.08
C MET A 1 52.83 -17.08 -9.23
N LEU A 2 52.72 -17.60 -10.46
CA LEU A 2 52.61 -19.04 -10.74
C LEU A 2 53.79 -19.85 -10.19
N ASP A 3 55.02 -19.32 -10.21
CA ASP A 3 56.18 -20.03 -9.65
C ASP A 3 56.16 -20.16 -8.12
N ARG A 4 55.67 -19.12 -7.42
CA ARG A 4 55.42 -19.19 -5.96
C ARG A 4 54.35 -20.22 -5.63
N LEU A 5 53.35 -20.35 -6.51
CA LEU A 5 52.29 -21.35 -6.43
C LEU A 5 52.83 -22.78 -6.61
N ARG A 6 53.73 -23.00 -7.57
CA ARG A 6 54.41 -24.28 -7.78
C ARG A 6 55.26 -24.65 -6.57
N GLN A 7 56.00 -23.71 -6.01
CA GLN A 7 56.79 -23.93 -4.80
C GLN A 7 55.90 -24.31 -3.61
N ALA A 8 54.83 -23.55 -3.35
CA ALA A 8 53.89 -23.87 -2.27
C ALA A 8 53.16 -25.21 -2.48
N ALA A 9 52.93 -25.61 -3.75
CA ALA A 9 52.32 -26.90 -4.09
C ALA A 9 53.25 -28.08 -3.78
N THR A 10 54.58 -27.89 -3.86
CA THR A 10 55.56 -28.93 -3.46
C THR A 10 55.68 -29.10 -1.95
N GLU A 11 55.19 -28.14 -1.15
CA GLU A 11 55.28 -28.17 0.32
C GLU A 11 53.97 -28.63 0.99
N ASP A 12 52.83 -28.54 0.30
CA ASP A 12 51.51 -28.94 0.82
C ASP A 12 51.20 -30.42 0.55
N ALA A 13 51.23 -31.23 1.62
CA ALA A 13 50.94 -32.67 1.55
C ALA A 13 49.51 -32.99 1.07
N ALA A 14 48.52 -32.13 1.38
CA ALA A 14 47.15 -32.32 0.91
C ALA A 14 47.01 -31.99 -0.57
N TYR A 15 47.81 -31.04 -1.08
CA TYR A 15 47.89 -30.73 -2.50
C TYR A 15 48.44 -31.93 -3.28
N LYS A 16 49.56 -32.52 -2.83
CA LYS A 16 50.16 -33.72 -3.46
C LYS A 16 49.19 -34.89 -3.55
N LYS A 17 48.51 -35.19 -2.45
CA LYS A 17 47.47 -36.25 -2.42
C LYS A 17 46.35 -36.01 -3.44
N MET A 18 46.00 -34.74 -3.68
CA MET A 18 44.99 -34.37 -4.68
C MET A 18 45.50 -34.52 -6.12
N VAL A 19 46.79 -34.21 -6.35
CA VAL A 19 47.47 -34.44 -7.64
C VAL A 19 47.49 -35.93 -7.98
N ASP A 20 47.82 -36.79 -7.00
CA ASP A 20 47.87 -38.25 -7.19
C ASP A 20 46.48 -38.80 -7.54
N LEU A 21 45.44 -38.39 -6.81
CA LEU A 21 44.04 -38.78 -7.09
C LEU A 21 43.51 -38.31 -8.45
N VAL A 22 44.07 -37.22 -9.00
CA VAL A 22 43.74 -36.73 -10.35
C VAL A 22 44.51 -37.51 -11.41
N ARG A 23 45.77 -37.87 -11.17
CA ARG A 23 46.58 -38.72 -12.06
C ARG A 23 46.03 -40.15 -12.15
N GLU A 24 45.50 -40.68 -11.05
CA GLU A 24 44.83 -41.99 -10.98
C GLU A 24 43.43 -42.00 -11.64
N GLY A 25 42.92 -40.84 -12.07
CA GLY A 25 41.61 -40.72 -12.72
C GLY A 25 40.41 -40.81 -11.78
N THR A 26 40.65 -40.91 -10.47
CA THR A 26 39.64 -41.01 -9.41
C THR A 26 38.80 -39.73 -9.29
N ILE A 27 39.40 -38.56 -9.56
CA ILE A 27 38.73 -37.26 -9.48
C ILE A 27 38.77 -36.55 -10.84
N ARG A 28 37.61 -36.46 -11.51
CA ARG A 28 37.50 -35.84 -12.86
C ARG A 28 37.19 -34.34 -12.88
N ARG A 29 36.91 -33.73 -11.71
CA ARG A 29 36.57 -32.29 -11.61
C ARG A 29 37.80 -31.36 -11.65
N TYR A 30 39.00 -31.94 -11.61
CA TYR A 30 40.26 -31.23 -11.70
C TYR A 30 41.12 -31.86 -12.79
N TRP A 31 42.00 -31.07 -13.41
CA TRP A 31 43.04 -31.56 -14.31
C TRP A 31 44.37 -30.89 -14.00
N LEU A 32 45.45 -31.51 -14.45
CA LEU A 32 46.80 -30.97 -14.32
C LEU A 32 47.22 -30.28 -15.60
N GLU A 33 47.73 -29.06 -15.46
CA GLU A 33 48.33 -28.30 -16.54
C GLU A 33 49.61 -27.66 -16.00
N GLN A 34 50.76 -28.01 -16.59
CA GLN A 34 52.09 -27.54 -16.15
C GLN A 34 52.34 -27.70 -14.63
N ASP A 35 52.02 -28.89 -14.10
CA ASP A 35 52.14 -29.29 -12.69
C ASP A 35 51.31 -28.47 -11.69
N LEU A 36 50.28 -27.77 -12.15
CA LEU A 36 49.29 -27.08 -11.32
C LEU A 36 47.90 -27.68 -11.51
N LEU A 37 47.13 -27.77 -10.43
CA LEU A 37 45.75 -28.23 -10.42
C LEU A 37 44.78 -27.12 -10.86
N TYR A 38 44.00 -27.39 -11.89
CA TYR A 38 42.95 -26.53 -12.41
C TYR A 38 41.56 -27.15 -12.18
N ALA A 39 40.56 -26.30 -11.97
CA ALA A 39 39.15 -26.66 -11.79
C ALA A 39 38.27 -26.05 -12.89
N LYS A 40 37.05 -26.59 -13.05
CA LYS A 40 36.06 -26.12 -14.02
C LYS A 40 35.91 -24.58 -13.98
N GLY A 41 36.02 -23.94 -15.14
CA GLY A 41 36.04 -22.48 -15.27
C GLY A 41 37.43 -21.83 -15.21
N GLY A 42 38.51 -22.59 -15.45
CA GLY A 42 39.88 -22.06 -15.56
C GLY A 42 40.51 -21.61 -14.23
N ARG A 43 40.00 -22.11 -13.10
CA ARG A 43 40.43 -21.68 -11.76
C ARG A 43 41.60 -22.51 -11.26
N ILE A 44 42.67 -21.86 -10.81
CA ILE A 44 43.85 -22.52 -10.23
C ILE A 44 43.61 -22.84 -8.76
N PHE A 45 43.87 -24.08 -8.36
CA PHE A 45 43.80 -24.48 -6.95
C PHE A 45 45.04 -23.98 -6.21
N VAL A 46 44.83 -23.22 -5.13
CA VAL A 46 45.90 -22.65 -4.30
C VAL A 46 46.11 -23.50 -3.04
N PRO A 47 47.34 -24.03 -2.79
CA PRO A 47 47.68 -24.77 -1.58
C PRO A 47 47.34 -24.01 -0.30
N LYS A 48 47.02 -24.71 0.78
CA LYS A 48 46.79 -24.07 2.09
C LYS A 48 48.15 -23.67 2.68
N GLY A 49 48.37 -22.37 2.88
CA GLY A 49 49.61 -21.86 3.46
C GLY A 49 49.73 -20.34 3.40
N GLU A 50 50.93 -19.83 3.69
CA GLU A 50 51.22 -18.39 3.70
C GLU A 50 50.94 -17.71 2.36
N LEU A 51 51.15 -18.41 1.24
CA LEU A 51 50.82 -17.88 -0.08
C LEU A 51 49.32 -17.61 -0.26
N ARG A 52 48.46 -18.48 0.28
CA ARG A 52 47.01 -18.29 0.25
C ARG A 52 46.58 -17.14 1.13
N LYS A 53 47.19 -16.98 2.31
CA LYS A 53 46.94 -15.82 3.20
C LYS A 53 47.38 -14.52 2.54
N TYR A 54 48.56 -14.51 1.92
CA TYR A 54 49.09 -13.37 1.18
C TYR A 54 48.18 -12.99 0.01
N LEU A 55 47.78 -13.95 -0.82
CA LEU A 55 46.83 -13.72 -1.90
C LEU A 55 45.50 -13.18 -1.39
N MET A 56 44.95 -13.77 -0.32
CA MET A 56 43.71 -13.29 0.27
C MET A 56 43.86 -11.85 0.77
N LYS A 57 45.00 -11.49 1.38
CA LYS A 57 45.29 -10.13 1.85
C LYS A 57 45.36 -9.13 0.69
N GLU A 58 46.13 -9.43 -0.36
CA GLU A 58 46.26 -8.58 -1.55
C GLU A 58 44.95 -8.41 -2.31
N THR A 59 44.08 -9.44 -2.32
CA THR A 59 42.75 -9.34 -2.96
C THR A 59 41.71 -8.62 -2.11
N HIS A 60 41.94 -8.49 -0.80
CA HIS A 60 40.99 -7.89 0.14
C HIS A 60 41.30 -6.40 0.44
N ASP A 61 42.51 -5.92 0.10
CA ASP A 61 42.96 -4.52 0.17
C ASP A 61 43.99 -4.19 -0.94
N PRO A 62 43.58 -4.11 -2.22
CA PRO A 62 44.52 -3.75 -3.28
C PRO A 62 44.93 -2.26 -3.19
N GLN A 63 46.21 -1.96 -3.40
CA GLN A 63 46.73 -0.56 -3.44
C GLN A 63 46.04 0.36 -4.47
N TRP A 64 45.32 -0.20 -5.44
CA TRP A 64 44.57 0.53 -6.48
C TRP A 64 43.09 0.74 -6.13
N ALA A 65 42.56 0.14 -5.06
CA ALA A 65 41.30 0.57 -4.45
C ALA A 65 41.58 1.87 -3.69
N GLY A 66 41.28 3.00 -4.34
CA GLY A 66 41.67 4.34 -3.92
C GLY A 66 41.15 4.81 -2.56
N HIS A 67 41.75 4.31 -1.49
CA HIS A 67 41.94 5.07 -0.25
C HIS A 67 43.44 5.28 -0.07
N PRO A 68 44.01 6.44 -0.45
CA PRO A 68 45.28 6.81 0.12
C PRO A 68 45.06 6.89 1.63
N GLY A 69 45.67 5.96 2.36
CA GLY A 69 45.60 5.92 3.80
C GLY A 69 46.00 7.27 4.37
N ARG A 70 45.02 8.03 4.88
CA ARG A 70 45.28 8.80 6.08
C ARG A 70 45.30 7.78 7.20
N GLU A 71 46.47 7.49 7.75
CA GLU A 71 46.56 6.96 9.10
C GLU A 71 45.58 7.76 9.96
N ARG A 72 44.57 7.08 10.55
CA ARG A 72 43.66 7.71 11.50
C ARG A 72 44.50 8.14 12.70
N MET A 73 45.00 9.37 12.68
CA MET A 73 45.49 10.06 13.87
C MET A 73 44.38 9.99 14.92
N ARG A 74 44.74 9.71 16.18
CA ARG A 74 43.80 9.78 17.30
C ARG A 74 43.29 11.22 17.38
N GLU A 75 42.02 11.42 17.08
CA GLU A 75 41.38 12.73 17.03
C GLU A 75 41.35 13.38 18.42
N THR A 76 41.80 14.62 18.52
CA THR A 76 41.72 15.48 19.71
C THR A 76 40.56 16.46 19.57
N GLY A 77 39.57 16.39 20.46
CA GLY A 77 38.43 17.33 20.50
C GLY A 77 37.14 16.67 21.00
N LEU A 78 36.35 17.41 21.78
CA LEU A 78 35.02 16.98 22.24
C LEU A 78 33.98 17.17 21.11
N LEU A 79 33.09 16.19 20.96
CA LEU A 79 32.00 16.19 19.97
C LEU A 79 31.10 17.43 20.15
N GLN A 80 30.98 18.27 19.12
CA GLN A 80 30.00 19.36 19.07
C GLN A 80 28.85 18.99 18.12
N PRO A 81 27.76 18.39 18.62
CA PRO A 81 26.63 18.02 17.78
C PRO A 81 25.92 19.26 17.26
N LEU A 82 25.64 19.29 15.95
CA LEU A 82 24.73 20.26 15.36
C LEU A 82 23.33 20.16 16.04
N PRO A 83 22.59 21.27 16.17
CA PRO A 83 21.26 21.25 16.78
C PRO A 83 20.33 20.26 16.07
N ILE A 84 19.46 19.64 16.86
CA ILE A 84 18.43 18.72 16.37
C ILE A 84 17.39 19.55 15.61
N PRO A 85 17.05 19.20 14.37
CA PRO A 85 16.03 19.92 13.60
C PRO A 85 14.65 19.86 14.30
N GLU A 86 13.77 20.83 14.05
CA GLU A 86 12.47 20.91 14.73
C GLU A 86 11.41 19.97 14.14
N LYS A 87 11.55 19.57 12.87
CA LYS A 87 10.59 18.70 12.16
C LYS A 87 11.28 17.92 11.02
N PRO A 88 10.67 16.82 10.53
CA PRO A 88 11.21 16.02 9.44
C PRO A 88 11.55 16.85 8.19
N TRP A 89 12.65 16.50 7.52
CA TRP A 89 13.07 17.00 6.19
C TRP A 89 13.39 18.51 6.10
N VAL A 90 13.43 19.21 7.24
CA VAL A 90 13.89 20.61 7.28
C VAL A 90 15.41 20.73 7.15
N SER A 91 16.14 19.75 7.65
CA SER A 91 17.60 19.72 7.59
C SER A 91 18.04 18.33 7.15
N VAL A 92 18.75 18.27 6.03
CA VAL A 92 19.26 17.02 5.47
C VAL A 92 20.78 17.02 5.48
N SER A 93 21.38 15.85 5.60
CA SER A 93 22.79 15.63 5.31
C SER A 93 22.94 14.82 4.03
N MET A 94 24.00 15.05 3.26
CA MET A 94 24.24 14.34 2.01
C MET A 94 25.72 14.11 1.71
N ASP A 95 26.01 13.00 1.03
CA ASP A 95 27.35 12.58 0.66
C ASP A 95 27.31 11.67 -0.60
N PHE A 96 28.45 11.46 -1.25
CA PHE A 96 28.62 10.52 -2.37
C PHE A 96 29.53 9.36 -2.00
N ILE A 97 29.04 8.14 -2.21
CA ILE A 97 29.87 6.94 -2.22
C ILE A 97 30.31 6.68 -3.66
N VAL A 98 31.62 6.60 -3.89
CA VAL A 98 32.22 6.48 -5.23
C VAL A 98 32.99 5.16 -5.39
N GLY A 99 33.28 4.77 -6.63
CA GLY A 99 34.13 3.61 -6.92
C GLY A 99 33.41 2.28 -7.10
N PHE A 100 32.10 2.29 -7.40
CA PHE A 100 31.36 1.07 -7.72
C PHE A 100 31.66 0.56 -9.14
N PRO A 101 31.48 -0.76 -9.40
CA PRO A 101 31.48 -1.32 -10.74
C PRO A 101 30.42 -0.66 -11.63
N LYS A 102 30.77 -0.35 -12.88
CA LYS A 102 29.85 0.29 -13.81
C LYS A 102 28.73 -0.67 -14.25
N VAL A 103 27.50 -0.33 -13.94
CA VAL A 103 26.27 -1.07 -14.33
C VAL A 103 25.30 -0.05 -14.90
N ASP A 104 24.78 -0.27 -16.10
CA ASP A 104 23.84 0.64 -16.79
C ASP A 104 24.27 2.13 -16.81
N GLY A 105 25.58 2.39 -16.87
CA GLY A 105 26.12 3.75 -16.85
C GLY A 105 26.33 4.37 -15.46
N MET A 106 25.89 3.70 -14.40
CA MET A 106 26.00 4.14 -13.00
C MET A 106 27.21 3.52 -12.31
N ASN A 107 27.87 4.28 -11.42
CA ASN A 107 29.02 3.81 -10.63
C ASN A 107 29.21 4.56 -9.30
N MET A 108 28.25 5.41 -8.92
CA MET A 108 28.27 6.19 -7.68
C MET A 108 26.89 6.09 -7.01
N ILE A 109 26.83 6.37 -5.72
CA ILE A 109 25.59 6.46 -4.95
C ILE A 109 25.58 7.81 -4.24
N MET A 110 24.56 8.63 -4.49
CA MET A 110 24.25 9.79 -3.68
C MET A 110 23.41 9.35 -2.49
N VAL A 111 23.89 9.61 -1.28
CA VAL A 111 23.19 9.29 -0.03
C VAL A 111 22.68 10.58 0.57
N VAL A 112 21.37 10.63 0.85
CA VAL A 112 20.73 11.78 1.51
C VAL A 112 20.01 11.28 2.75
N VAL A 113 20.23 11.93 3.88
CA VAL A 113 19.69 11.52 5.17
C VAL A 113 18.99 12.68 5.84
N ASP A 114 17.74 12.48 6.25
CA ASP A 114 17.04 13.45 7.08
C ASP A 114 17.64 13.47 8.49
N ARG A 115 18.08 14.64 8.94
CA ARG A 115 18.73 14.79 10.25
C ARG A 115 17.74 14.69 11.41
N PHE A 116 16.43 14.73 11.18
CA PHE A 116 15.43 14.49 12.22
C PHE A 116 15.09 12.99 12.34
N THR A 117 14.45 12.42 11.31
CA THR A 117 13.91 11.05 11.30
C THR A 117 14.95 9.96 11.01
N LYS A 118 16.14 10.33 10.53
CA LYS A 118 17.18 9.42 10.04
C LYS A 118 16.78 8.64 8.78
N TYR A 119 15.73 9.09 8.10
CA TYR A 119 15.32 8.51 6.83
C TYR A 119 16.40 8.72 5.78
N ALA A 120 16.86 7.63 5.19
CA ALA A 120 17.90 7.66 4.17
C ALA A 120 17.31 7.39 2.78
N VAL A 121 17.82 8.13 1.79
CA VAL A 121 17.53 7.97 0.37
C VAL A 121 18.84 7.65 -0.33
N PHE A 122 18.87 6.53 -1.04
CA PHE A 122 20.02 6.05 -1.79
C PHE A 122 19.73 6.19 -3.28
N VAL A 123 20.49 7.02 -3.98
CA VAL A 123 20.25 7.33 -5.39
C VAL A 123 21.46 6.92 -6.21
N ALA A 124 21.28 6.01 -7.17
CA ALA A 124 22.33 5.66 -8.12
C ALA A 124 22.68 6.87 -9.00
N ALA A 125 23.98 7.13 -9.16
CA ALA A 125 24.51 8.26 -9.91
C ALA A 125 25.51 7.83 -11.00
N PRO A 126 25.52 8.53 -12.15
CA PRO A 126 26.36 8.20 -13.29
C PRO A 126 27.80 8.67 -13.09
N THR A 127 28.76 8.06 -13.81
CA THR A 127 30.19 8.40 -13.72
C THR A 127 30.51 9.87 -13.96
N VAL A 128 29.76 10.50 -14.87
CA VAL A 128 29.84 11.94 -15.11
C VAL A 128 28.65 12.59 -14.40
N CYS A 129 28.83 12.91 -13.11
CA CYS A 129 27.81 13.57 -12.30
C CYS A 129 28.25 15.02 -12.03
N THR A 130 27.79 15.96 -12.86
CA THR A 130 28.01 17.40 -12.64
C THR A 130 27.09 17.93 -11.53
N ALA A 131 27.31 19.17 -11.08
CA ALA A 131 26.44 19.81 -10.08
C ALA A 131 24.97 19.90 -10.54
N GLU A 132 24.73 20.08 -11.84
CA GLU A 132 23.41 20.10 -12.47
C GLU A 132 22.74 18.72 -12.42
N VAL A 133 23.49 17.66 -12.76
CA VAL A 133 22.99 16.28 -12.69
C VAL A 133 22.70 15.88 -11.25
N ALA A 134 23.58 16.25 -10.30
CA ALA A 134 23.36 16.00 -8.88
C ALA A 134 22.10 16.75 -8.37
N ALA A 135 21.86 17.98 -8.81
CA ALA A 135 20.68 18.74 -8.43
C ALA A 135 19.39 18.13 -8.98
N GLU A 136 19.40 17.63 -10.23
CA GLU A 136 18.27 16.91 -10.82
C GLU A 136 17.97 15.61 -10.08
N LEU A 137 19.02 14.83 -9.72
CA LEU A 137 18.88 13.63 -8.91
C LEU A 137 18.28 13.94 -7.53
N PHE A 138 18.76 15.01 -6.88
CA PHE A 138 18.21 15.48 -5.61
C PHE A 138 16.74 15.91 -5.74
N TYR A 139 16.40 16.64 -6.81
CA TYR A 139 15.03 17.11 -7.01
C TYR A 139 14.05 15.95 -7.23
N ARG A 140 14.41 15.00 -8.10
CA ARG A 140 13.58 13.84 -8.46
C ARG A 140 13.34 12.88 -7.29
N ASN A 141 14.34 12.71 -6.43
CA ASN A 141 14.32 11.67 -5.40
C ASN A 141 14.09 12.20 -3.98
N VAL A 142 14.32 13.49 -3.74
CA VAL A 142 14.15 14.11 -2.41
C VAL A 142 13.07 15.20 -2.47
N VAL A 143 13.27 16.26 -3.26
CA VAL A 143 12.35 17.42 -3.27
C VAL A 143 10.94 17.02 -3.70
N LYS A 144 10.82 16.13 -4.70
CA LYS A 144 9.54 15.59 -5.17
C LYS A 144 8.67 15.00 -4.06
N TYR A 145 9.30 14.39 -3.06
CA TYR A 145 8.60 13.64 -2.01
C TYR A 145 8.53 14.40 -0.68
N PHE A 146 9.55 15.19 -0.36
CA PHE A 146 9.74 15.78 0.96
C PHE A 146 9.80 17.31 0.96
N GLY A 147 9.83 17.93 -0.22
CA GLY A 147 9.99 19.37 -0.38
C GLY A 147 11.44 19.84 -0.28
N VAL A 148 11.66 21.15 -0.43
CA VAL A 148 12.98 21.76 -0.38
C VAL A 148 13.40 21.95 1.09
N PRO A 149 14.55 21.39 1.53
CA PRO A 149 15.01 21.56 2.91
C PRO A 149 15.44 23.00 3.19
N SER A 150 15.31 23.44 4.44
CA SER A 150 15.77 24.76 4.89
C SER A 150 17.29 24.82 5.05
N ASP A 151 17.93 23.69 5.36
CA ASP A 151 19.39 23.59 5.27
C ASP A 151 19.89 22.21 4.80
N ILE A 152 21.03 22.25 4.12
CA ILE A 152 21.76 21.07 3.63
C ILE A 152 23.12 21.07 4.30
N VAL A 153 23.46 19.95 4.94
CA VAL A 153 24.80 19.65 5.46
C VAL A 153 25.50 18.72 4.47
N SER A 154 26.67 19.11 3.98
CA SER A 154 27.46 18.32 3.04
C SER A 154 28.95 18.48 3.30
N ASP A 155 29.75 17.58 2.74
CA ASP A 155 31.19 17.76 2.68
C ASP A 155 31.60 18.85 1.66
N HIS A 156 32.90 19.09 1.54
CA HIS A 156 33.46 20.04 0.57
C HIS A 156 33.63 19.44 -0.84
N ASP A 157 32.79 18.47 -1.23
CA ASP A 157 32.80 17.94 -2.59
C ASP A 157 32.52 19.05 -3.61
N VAL A 158 33.29 19.07 -4.70
CA VAL A 158 33.23 20.09 -5.76
C VAL A 158 31.84 20.21 -6.40
N ARG A 159 31.02 19.15 -6.33
CA ARG A 159 29.63 19.13 -6.80
C ARG A 159 28.72 19.98 -5.91
N PHE A 160 28.98 20.04 -4.60
CA PHE A 160 28.20 20.81 -3.62
C PHE A 160 28.75 22.22 -3.41
N THR A 161 30.06 22.42 -3.57
CA THR A 161 30.68 23.75 -3.47
C THR A 161 30.67 24.51 -4.79
N GLY A 162 30.19 23.89 -5.88
CA GLY A 162 30.13 24.48 -7.22
C GLY A 162 29.21 25.70 -7.31
N ARG A 163 29.52 26.62 -8.25
CA ARG A 163 28.74 27.86 -8.44
C ARG A 163 27.27 27.59 -8.76
N PHE A 164 26.99 26.58 -9.58
CA PHE A 164 25.63 26.18 -9.93
C PHE A 164 24.84 25.76 -8.68
N TRP A 165 25.35 24.81 -7.90
CA TRP A 165 24.69 24.28 -6.70
C TRP A 165 24.43 25.37 -5.66
N THR A 166 25.46 26.16 -5.35
CA THR A 166 25.38 27.26 -4.38
C THR A 166 24.37 28.33 -4.80
N THR A 167 24.34 28.72 -6.08
CA THR A 167 23.38 29.71 -6.58
C THR A 167 21.95 29.16 -6.59
N LEU A 168 21.76 27.91 -7.04
CA LEU A 168 20.45 27.27 -7.10
C LEU A 168 19.80 27.18 -5.72
N PHE A 169 20.50 26.65 -4.71
CA PHE A 169 19.93 26.46 -3.38
C PHE A 169 19.77 27.79 -2.61
N ASN A 170 20.61 28.79 -2.88
CA ASN A 170 20.38 30.13 -2.35
C ASN A 170 19.11 30.77 -2.93
N MET A 171 18.85 30.61 -4.24
CA MET A 171 17.60 31.06 -4.87
C MET A 171 16.36 30.34 -4.32
N MET A 172 16.51 29.08 -3.90
CA MET A 172 15.44 28.29 -3.28
C MET A 172 15.31 28.51 -1.77
N GLY A 173 16.09 29.41 -1.17
CA GLY A 173 16.01 29.74 0.26
C GLY A 173 16.64 28.71 1.20
N THR A 174 17.47 27.80 0.69
CA THR A 174 18.16 26.76 1.47
C THR A 174 19.54 27.23 1.91
N ARG A 175 19.85 27.09 3.20
CA ARG A 175 21.18 27.39 3.76
C ARG A 175 22.12 26.20 3.60
N LEU A 176 23.25 26.40 2.92
CA LEU A 176 24.28 25.36 2.76
C LEU A 176 25.29 25.42 3.90
N LYS A 177 25.52 24.29 4.57
CA LYS A 177 26.47 24.12 5.68
C LYS A 177 27.51 23.08 5.29
N PHE A 178 28.76 23.50 5.13
CA PHE A 178 29.85 22.58 4.74
C PHE A 178 30.65 22.13 5.97
N SER A 179 30.95 20.82 6.07
CA SER A 179 31.80 20.27 7.14
C SER A 179 33.28 20.55 6.88
N THR A 180 34.04 21.05 7.86
CA THR A 180 35.46 21.40 7.66
C THR A 180 36.38 20.18 7.65
N ALA A 181 37.41 20.20 6.80
CA ALA A 181 38.32 19.07 6.53
C ALA A 181 39.13 18.52 7.74
N ASN A 182 39.08 19.20 8.89
CA ASN A 182 39.73 18.82 10.16
C ASN A 182 38.74 18.66 11.34
N HIS A 183 37.43 18.81 11.13
CA HIS A 183 36.38 18.49 12.10
C HIS A 183 35.35 17.54 11.47
N LEU A 184 35.69 16.24 11.43
CA LEU A 184 34.78 15.15 11.01
C LEU A 184 33.63 14.90 12.02
N GLN A 185 33.41 15.77 13.00
CA GLN A 185 32.45 15.55 14.10
C GLN A 185 31.09 16.23 13.91
N THR A 186 30.84 16.98 12.83
CA THR A 186 29.53 17.60 12.59
C THR A 186 28.52 16.67 11.91
N ASP A 187 28.97 15.70 11.09
CA ASP A 187 28.11 14.75 10.37
C ASP A 187 28.50 13.27 10.54
N GLY A 188 28.76 12.86 11.78
CA GLY A 188 29.00 11.45 12.10
C GLY A 188 27.79 10.52 11.87
N GLN A 189 26.69 11.01 11.26
CA GLN A 189 25.51 10.21 10.95
C GLN A 189 25.53 9.70 9.52
N THR A 190 25.74 10.57 8.52
CA THR A 190 25.88 10.14 7.12
C THR A 190 27.07 9.20 6.96
N GLU A 191 28.19 9.46 7.64
CA GLU A 191 29.36 8.57 7.61
C GLU A 191 29.08 7.16 8.14
N ARG A 192 28.26 7.04 9.19
CA ARG A 192 27.88 5.72 9.75
C ARG A 192 26.95 4.97 8.81
N ILE A 193 26.08 5.70 8.11
CA ILE A 193 25.16 5.13 7.12
C ILE A 193 25.94 4.70 5.88
N ASN A 194 26.88 5.51 5.41
CA ASN A 194 27.76 5.17 4.30
C ASN A 194 28.61 3.94 4.61
N ALA A 195 29.20 3.87 5.81
CA ALA A 195 29.95 2.68 6.25
C ALA A 195 29.06 1.43 6.33
N LEU A 196 27.82 1.56 6.81
CA LEU A 196 26.86 0.45 6.87
C LEU A 196 26.43 0.01 5.46
N LEU A 197 26.18 0.94 4.54
CA LEU A 197 25.78 0.69 3.16
C LEU A 197 26.94 0.07 2.35
N GLU A 198 28.16 0.57 2.49
CA GLU A 198 29.34 -0.04 1.90
C GLU A 198 29.56 -1.45 2.42
N GLU A 199 29.48 -1.66 3.74
CA GLU A 199 29.64 -2.99 4.31
C GLU A 199 28.53 -3.93 3.83
N TYR A 200 27.28 -3.45 3.74
CA TYR A 200 26.16 -4.18 3.16
C TYR A 200 26.44 -4.60 1.71
N LEU A 201 26.81 -3.65 0.84
CA LEU A 201 27.09 -3.93 -0.57
C LEU A 201 28.29 -4.88 -0.73
N ARG A 202 29.29 -4.82 0.16
CA ARG A 202 30.43 -5.76 0.19
C ARG A 202 30.01 -7.21 0.49
N HIS A 203 28.94 -7.44 1.26
CA HIS A 203 28.43 -8.79 1.56
C HIS A 203 27.69 -9.43 0.37
N TYR A 204 27.27 -8.63 -0.59
CA TYR A 204 26.51 -9.03 -1.77
C TYR A 204 27.33 -9.25 -3.03
N VAL A 205 28.65 -9.02 -2.96
CA VAL A 205 29.55 -9.22 -4.09
C VAL A 205 29.59 -10.70 -4.47
N THR A 206 28.65 -11.11 -5.31
CA THR A 206 28.77 -12.28 -6.16
C THR A 206 29.99 -12.06 -7.08
N ALA A 207 30.56 -13.14 -7.61
CA ALA A 207 31.80 -13.09 -8.39
C ALA A 207 31.78 -12.16 -9.64
N MET A 208 30.63 -11.57 -9.99
CA MET A 208 30.46 -10.70 -11.16
C MET A 208 30.20 -9.22 -10.85
N GLN A 209 30.02 -8.78 -9.60
CA GLN A 209 29.99 -7.35 -9.23
C GLN A 209 28.93 -6.45 -9.94
N ARG A 210 27.89 -7.01 -10.57
CA ARG A 210 27.01 -6.28 -11.53
C ARG A 210 25.57 -6.00 -11.09
N ASN A 211 25.10 -6.48 -9.95
CA ASN A 211 23.68 -6.36 -9.54
C ASN A 211 23.44 -5.37 -8.39
N TRP A 212 24.39 -4.47 -8.10
CA TRP A 212 24.27 -3.54 -6.98
C TRP A 212 23.13 -2.52 -7.16
N LEU A 213 22.75 -2.21 -8.41
CA LEU A 213 21.61 -1.33 -8.73
C LEU A 213 20.28 -1.93 -8.28
N GLU A 214 20.04 -3.22 -8.56
CA GLU A 214 18.81 -3.94 -8.18
C GLU A 214 18.65 -4.08 -6.66
N LEU A 215 19.78 -4.12 -5.94
CA LEU A 215 19.83 -4.26 -4.48
C LEU A 215 19.66 -2.92 -3.74
N LEU A 216 19.82 -1.78 -4.42
CA LEU A 216 19.83 -0.46 -3.79
C LEU A 216 18.47 -0.09 -3.20
N ASP A 217 17.39 -0.34 -3.94
CA ASP A 217 16.02 -0.06 -3.49
C ASP A 217 15.64 -0.94 -2.29
N SER A 218 16.02 -2.21 -2.34
CA SER A 218 15.81 -3.17 -1.24
C SER A 218 16.61 -2.78 0.01
N ALA A 219 17.84 -2.28 -0.18
CA ALA A 219 18.68 -1.77 0.91
C ALA A 219 18.08 -0.55 1.58
N GLN A 220 17.60 0.42 0.79
CA GLN A 220 16.93 1.62 1.30
C GLN A 220 15.69 1.24 2.11
N PHE A 221 14.85 0.37 1.56
CA PHE A 221 13.63 -0.09 2.23
C PHE A 221 13.96 -0.82 3.54
N CYS A 222 14.91 -1.76 3.53
CA CYS A 222 15.31 -2.50 4.73
C CYS A 222 15.96 -1.60 5.79
N TYR A 223 16.75 -0.61 5.39
CA TYR A 223 17.37 0.35 6.30
C TYR A 223 16.30 1.19 7.00
N ASN A 224 15.36 1.79 6.24
CA ASN A 224 14.31 2.65 6.78
C ASN A 224 13.24 1.90 7.59
N LEU A 225 13.15 0.57 7.44
CA LEU A 225 12.29 -0.30 8.26
C LEU A 225 12.90 -0.57 9.65
N GLN A 226 14.22 -0.47 9.80
CA GLN A 226 14.90 -0.80 11.05
C GLN A 226 14.77 0.32 12.08
N LYS A 227 14.49 -0.09 13.32
CA LYS A 227 14.51 0.84 14.46
C LYS A 227 15.93 1.33 14.70
N SER A 228 16.07 2.65 14.69
CA SER A 228 17.32 3.32 15.05
C SER A 228 17.44 3.38 16.56
N SER A 229 18.64 3.09 17.09
CA SER A 229 18.90 3.18 18.53
C SER A 229 18.88 4.61 19.06
N ALA A 230 18.91 5.61 18.18
CA ALA A 230 18.87 7.03 18.57
C ALA A 230 17.43 7.57 18.68
N THR A 231 16.48 6.97 17.95
CA THR A 231 15.10 7.46 17.88
C THR A 231 14.08 6.49 18.47
N GLU A 232 14.49 5.26 18.79
CA GLU A 232 13.66 4.12 19.25
C GLU A 232 12.53 3.68 18.30
N ALA A 233 12.26 4.47 17.26
CA ALA A 233 11.39 4.20 16.13
C ALA A 233 12.20 4.02 14.83
N SER A 234 11.59 3.40 13.82
CA SER A 234 12.16 3.33 12.48
C SER A 234 11.99 4.66 11.73
N PRO A 235 12.86 4.95 10.75
CA PRO A 235 12.64 6.10 9.89
C PRO A 235 11.27 6.10 9.19
N PHE A 236 10.73 4.95 8.80
CA PHE A 236 9.38 4.87 8.24
C PHE A 236 8.30 5.27 9.26
N GLU A 237 8.38 4.81 10.51
CA GLU A 237 7.44 5.20 11.57
C GLU A 237 7.45 6.71 11.80
N LEU A 238 8.63 7.34 11.75
CA LEU A 238 8.79 8.77 12.00
C LEU A 238 8.34 9.64 10.82
N VAL A 239 8.49 9.16 9.57
CA VAL A 239 8.09 9.91 8.37
C VAL A 239 6.63 9.66 7.99
N LEU A 240 6.17 8.41 8.05
CA LEU A 240 4.83 8.00 7.59
C LEU A 240 3.81 7.90 8.72
N GLY A 241 4.26 7.94 9.99
CA GLY A 241 3.40 7.73 11.16
C GLY A 241 2.98 6.28 11.39
N ALA A 242 3.46 5.34 10.56
CA ALA A 242 3.23 3.91 10.66
C ALA A 242 4.34 3.13 9.92
N GLN A 243 4.57 1.86 10.28
CA GLN A 243 5.42 0.97 9.49
C GLN A 243 4.70 0.55 8.20
N PRO A 244 5.37 0.60 7.03
CA PRO A 244 4.85 -0.03 5.83
C PRO A 244 4.84 -1.55 6.01
N GLN A 245 3.83 -2.21 5.45
CA GLN A 245 3.75 -3.66 5.41
C GLN A 245 4.90 -4.22 4.57
N THR A 246 5.53 -5.28 5.06
CA THR A 246 6.62 -5.94 4.34
C THR A 246 6.08 -6.93 3.30
N PRO A 247 6.81 -7.18 2.20
CA PRO A 247 6.43 -8.23 1.24
C PRO A 247 6.21 -9.59 1.90
N ALA A 248 6.96 -9.89 2.97
CA ALA A 248 6.86 -11.12 3.75
C ALA A 248 5.50 -11.28 4.46
N GLU A 249 5.04 -10.20 5.11
CA GLU A 249 3.78 -10.19 5.86
C GLU A 249 2.56 -10.35 4.95
N ILE A 250 2.63 -9.82 3.73
CA ILE A 250 1.56 -9.91 2.73
C ILE A 250 1.59 -11.28 2.03
N ALA A 251 2.78 -11.83 1.73
CA ALA A 251 2.92 -13.09 1.00
C ALA A 251 2.39 -14.31 1.77
N VAL A 252 2.48 -14.32 3.11
CA VAL A 252 1.96 -15.42 3.96
C VAL A 252 0.44 -15.56 3.87
N GLN A 253 -0.28 -14.51 3.45
CA GLN A 253 -1.74 -14.52 3.37
C GLN A 253 -2.31 -15.04 2.03
N ILE A 254 -1.47 -15.31 1.02
CA ILE A 254 -1.93 -15.76 -0.30
C ILE A 254 -1.14 -17.00 -0.75
N THR A 255 -1.55 -18.17 -0.27
CA THR A 255 -1.16 -19.43 -0.92
C THR A 255 -2.11 -19.71 -2.10
N GLY A 256 -1.59 -19.69 -3.33
CA GLY A 256 -2.33 -20.17 -4.51
C GLY A 256 -2.75 -19.13 -5.55
N GLY A 257 -1.96 -18.07 -5.77
CA GLY A 257 -2.17 -17.16 -6.91
C GLY A 257 -2.06 -17.89 -8.25
N LYS A 258 -3.07 -17.76 -9.13
CA LYS A 258 -3.16 -18.43 -10.45
C LYS A 258 -2.11 -17.98 -11.49
N SER A 259 -1.17 -17.10 -11.13
CA SER A 259 -0.09 -16.60 -11.99
C SER A 259 1.29 -17.01 -11.46
N PRO A 260 1.93 -18.03 -12.07
CA PRO A 260 3.29 -18.46 -11.70
C PRO A 260 4.36 -17.38 -11.86
N ALA A 261 4.14 -16.35 -12.69
CA ALA A 261 5.08 -15.24 -12.85
C ALA A 261 4.89 -14.15 -11.78
N ALA A 262 3.65 -13.88 -11.35
CA ALA A 262 3.43 -12.98 -10.21
C ALA A 262 3.94 -13.63 -8.91
N TYR A 263 3.75 -14.95 -8.78
CA TYR A 263 4.35 -15.72 -7.69
C TYR A 263 5.88 -15.68 -7.75
N ARG A 264 6.50 -15.94 -8.91
CA ARG A 264 7.96 -15.81 -9.06
C ARG A 264 8.48 -14.40 -8.79
N PHE A 265 7.85 -13.36 -9.34
CA PHE A 265 8.24 -11.96 -9.10
C PHE A 265 8.10 -11.58 -7.62
N ALA A 266 7.02 -12.01 -6.95
CA ALA A 266 6.84 -11.79 -5.51
C ALA A 266 7.88 -12.57 -4.69
N MET A 267 8.17 -13.81 -5.06
CA MET A 267 9.18 -14.65 -4.40
C MET A 267 10.61 -14.13 -4.63
N GLU A 268 10.95 -13.64 -5.82
CA GLU A 268 12.24 -13.02 -6.14
C GLU A 268 12.44 -11.74 -5.33
N ARG A 269 11.41 -10.87 -5.24
CA ARG A 269 11.47 -9.65 -4.41
C ARG A 269 11.52 -9.98 -2.92
N GLN A 270 10.83 -11.02 -2.48
CA GLN A 270 10.91 -11.54 -1.12
C GLN A 270 12.31 -12.06 -0.80
N GLU A 271 12.92 -12.83 -1.70
CA GLU A 271 14.27 -13.36 -1.56
C GLU A 271 15.32 -12.24 -1.49
N LEU A 272 15.22 -11.23 -2.38
CA LEU A 272 16.08 -10.05 -2.34
C LEU A 272 15.94 -9.28 -1.01
N PHE A 273 14.72 -9.15 -0.50
CA PHE A 273 14.44 -8.52 0.79
C PHE A 273 15.03 -9.30 1.98
N GLU A 274 14.86 -10.63 2.02
CA GLU A 274 15.39 -11.49 3.08
C GLU A 274 16.92 -11.47 3.11
N GLN A 275 17.55 -11.58 1.93
CA GLN A 275 19.00 -11.45 1.80
C GLN A 275 19.47 -10.09 2.33
N ALA A 276 18.67 -9.02 2.11
CA ALA A 276 19.09 -7.65 2.42
C ALA A 276 19.05 -7.42 3.92
N GLN A 277 17.98 -7.93 4.54
CA GLN A 277 17.80 -7.93 5.97
C GLN A 277 18.93 -8.69 6.68
N ASP A 278 19.30 -9.87 6.19
CA ASP A 278 20.38 -10.68 6.76
C ASP A 278 21.75 -10.04 6.61
N SER A 279 22.02 -9.39 5.48
CA SER A 279 23.29 -8.70 5.24
C SER A 279 23.43 -7.46 6.11
N LEU A 280 22.37 -6.65 6.25
CA LEU A 280 22.36 -5.51 7.18
C LEU A 280 22.52 -5.96 8.64
N ARG A 281 21.91 -7.08 9.05
CA ARG A 281 22.11 -7.68 10.38
C ARG A 281 23.57 -8.11 10.60
N LYS A 282 24.20 -8.74 9.60
CA LYS A 282 25.60 -9.18 9.66
C LYS A 282 26.57 -7.99 9.75
N ALA A 283 26.37 -6.98 8.91
CA ALA A 283 27.15 -5.73 8.94
C ALA A 283 27.03 -5.05 10.32
N ARG A 284 25.81 -4.90 10.85
CA ARG A 284 25.58 -4.33 12.18
C ARG A 284 26.27 -5.11 13.30
N LYS A 285 26.24 -6.46 13.28
CA LYS A 285 26.94 -7.30 14.26
C LYS A 285 28.47 -7.12 14.20
N ARG A 286 29.04 -6.95 13.01
CA ARG A 286 30.48 -6.70 12.82
C ARG A 286 30.87 -5.29 13.25
N MET A 287 30.10 -4.27 12.86
CA MET A 287 30.27 -2.90 13.34
C MET A 287 30.20 -2.83 14.88
N LEU A 288 29.26 -3.53 15.52
CA LEU A 288 29.16 -3.63 16.97
C LEU A 288 30.40 -4.30 17.59
N LYS A 289 30.90 -5.38 16.97
CA LYS A 289 32.13 -6.07 17.42
C LYS A 289 33.37 -5.17 17.34
N TYR A 290 33.53 -4.40 16.25
CA TYR A 290 34.63 -3.44 16.08
C TYR A 290 34.47 -2.19 16.97
N ALA A 291 33.25 -1.69 17.18
CA ALA A 291 32.98 -0.56 18.06
C ALA A 291 33.25 -0.91 19.53
N ASN A 292 32.93 -2.14 19.95
CA ASN A 292 33.16 -2.62 21.32
C ASN A 292 34.62 -2.96 21.61
N GLN A 293 35.46 -3.24 20.60
CA GLN A 293 36.91 -3.41 20.79
C GLN A 293 37.62 -2.14 21.29
N LYS A 294 36.98 -0.96 21.18
CA LYS A 294 37.53 0.34 21.57
C LYS A 294 36.86 0.96 22.82
N ARG A 295 35.98 0.23 23.53
CA ARG A 295 35.24 0.75 24.70
C ARG A 295 35.41 -0.14 25.93
N ARG A 296 35.60 0.45 27.11
CA ARG A 296 35.75 -0.26 28.41
C ARG A 296 34.43 -0.23 29.18
N LEU A 297 34.06 -1.33 29.84
CA LEU A 297 32.87 -1.43 30.68
C LEU A 297 33.04 -0.53 31.92
N LEU A 298 32.05 0.30 32.24
CA LEU A 298 32.01 1.15 33.43
C LEU A 298 31.05 0.52 34.45
N GLU A 299 31.60 0.00 35.54
CA GLU A 299 30.85 -0.30 36.76
C GLU A 299 30.77 0.98 37.59
N PHE A 300 29.56 1.41 37.95
CA PHE A 300 29.36 2.53 38.85
C PHE A 300 29.43 2.04 40.31
N SER A 301 30.42 2.52 41.05
CA SER A 301 30.44 2.45 42.51
C SER A 301 29.48 3.49 43.08
N GLY A 302 28.64 3.07 44.03
CA GLY A 302 27.64 3.90 44.68
C GLY A 302 28.25 5.09 45.41
N GLY A 303 27.64 6.26 45.22
CA GLY A 303 28.00 7.50 45.88
C GLY A 303 28.18 8.62 44.87
N ASP A 304 27.07 9.29 44.54
CA ASP A 304 26.98 10.76 44.47
C ASP A 304 25.52 11.13 44.19
N LYS A 305 24.88 11.68 45.21
CA LYS A 305 23.47 12.13 45.26
C LYS A 305 23.39 13.65 45.17
N GLU A 306 22.16 14.08 44.84
CA GLU A 306 21.48 15.37 45.13
C GLU A 306 21.44 16.40 43.98
N LEU A 307 20.35 17.16 43.70
CA LEU A 307 19.24 17.63 44.56
C LEU A 307 18.02 18.14 43.73
N HIS A 308 16.85 18.23 44.39
CA HIS A 308 15.59 18.99 44.09
C HIS A 308 14.50 18.36 43.18
N PHE A 309 13.19 18.28 43.48
CA PHE A 309 12.29 18.87 44.49
C PHE A 309 11.17 17.85 44.87
N MET A 310 10.78 17.76 46.15
CA MET A 310 9.61 16.99 46.63
C MET A 310 8.38 17.90 46.78
N CYS A 311 7.20 17.42 46.37
CA CYS A 311 5.92 17.90 46.90
C CYS A 311 5.29 16.75 47.70
N ALA A 312 4.98 17.04 48.96
CA ALA A 312 4.45 16.10 49.94
C ALA A 312 3.02 15.65 49.59
N VAL A 313 2.75 14.34 49.69
CA VAL A 313 1.40 13.79 49.78
C VAL A 313 1.29 13.03 51.10
N ASP A 314 0.25 13.37 51.85
CA ASP A 314 -0.08 12.85 53.18
C ASP A 314 0.01 11.32 53.28
N ILE A 315 0.88 10.85 54.17
CA ILE A 315 0.90 9.47 54.66
C ILE A 315 -0.14 9.37 55.78
N SER A 316 -1.34 8.91 55.46
CA SER A 316 -2.20 8.24 56.44
C SER A 316 -2.43 6.80 56.01
N ALA A 317 -1.50 5.95 56.41
CA ALA A 317 -1.56 4.51 56.19
C ALA A 317 -2.57 3.87 57.16
N LYS A 318 -3.69 3.36 56.63
CA LYS A 318 -4.41 2.21 57.20
C LYS A 318 -4.87 1.26 56.07
N SER A 319 -4.29 0.07 56.09
CA SER A 319 -4.58 -1.14 55.29
C SER A 319 -4.76 -0.96 53.77
N GLN A 320 -3.66 -0.78 53.04
CA GLN A 320 -3.62 -1.09 51.62
C GLN A 320 -3.48 -2.62 51.46
N SER A 321 -4.33 -3.24 50.66
CA SER A 321 -4.22 -4.65 50.26
C SER A 321 -3.04 -4.81 49.30
N ASN A 322 -1.84 -4.87 49.87
CA ASN A 322 -0.60 -5.03 49.13
C ASN A 322 -0.63 -6.31 48.28
N ILE A 323 -0.44 -6.16 46.97
CA ILE A 323 -0.32 -7.26 46.02
C ILE A 323 1.14 -7.70 46.03
N THR A 324 1.39 -8.90 46.55
CA THR A 324 2.74 -9.46 46.67
C THR A 324 3.19 -10.12 45.38
N LYS A 325 4.50 -10.24 45.18
CA LYS A 325 5.06 -10.98 44.05
C LYS A 325 4.55 -12.42 44.00
N GLY A 326 4.36 -12.94 42.79
CA GLY A 326 3.71 -14.22 42.51
C GLY A 326 2.18 -14.14 42.35
N SER A 327 1.56 -13.02 42.72
CA SER A 327 0.12 -12.84 42.55
C SER A 327 -0.30 -12.91 41.09
N THR A 328 -1.38 -13.64 40.81
CA THR A 328 -1.86 -13.89 39.46
C THR A 328 -3.39 -13.76 39.40
N LEU A 329 -3.88 -13.12 38.35
CA LEU A 329 -5.30 -13.07 37.96
C LEU A 329 -5.49 -13.81 36.64
N PHE A 330 -6.62 -14.48 36.46
CA PHE A 330 -6.96 -15.15 35.21
C PHE A 330 -8.23 -14.56 34.62
N THR A 331 -8.37 -14.56 33.30
CA THR A 331 -9.59 -14.07 32.65
C THR A 331 -10.82 -14.90 33.00
N ASN A 332 -10.64 -16.17 33.37
CA ASN A 332 -11.71 -17.12 33.71
C ASN A 332 -11.95 -17.28 35.23
N SER A 333 -11.23 -16.53 36.08
CA SER A 333 -11.43 -16.56 37.54
C SER A 333 -12.40 -15.48 38.00
N SER A 334 -13.03 -15.69 39.17
CA SER A 334 -13.76 -14.65 39.89
C SER A 334 -13.21 -14.55 41.33
N PRO A 335 -12.59 -13.43 41.74
CA PRO A 335 -12.38 -12.21 40.94
C PRO A 335 -11.28 -12.37 39.88
N ASN A 336 -11.39 -11.61 38.80
CA ASN A 336 -10.34 -11.41 37.78
C ASN A 336 -9.68 -10.03 37.91
N PHE A 337 -9.76 -9.43 39.10
CA PHE A 337 -9.28 -8.09 39.42
C PHE A 337 -8.81 -7.94 40.87
N TRP A 338 -8.02 -6.91 41.12
CA TRP A 338 -7.64 -6.42 42.45
C TRP A 338 -8.42 -5.13 42.78
N PRO A 339 -9.24 -5.13 43.85
CA PRO A 339 -10.01 -3.96 44.24
C PRO A 339 -9.17 -2.95 45.03
N SER A 340 -9.58 -1.68 44.99
CA SER A 340 -9.11 -0.66 45.93
C SER A 340 -9.73 -0.87 47.33
N PRO A 341 -9.16 -0.32 48.42
CA PRO A 341 -9.69 -0.48 49.78
C PRO A 341 -11.16 -0.08 49.97
N SER A 342 -11.63 0.96 49.28
CA SER A 342 -13.05 1.36 49.26
C SER A 342 -13.94 0.47 48.39
N GLY A 343 -13.37 -0.35 47.51
CA GLY A 343 -14.09 -1.13 46.51
C GLY A 343 -14.63 -0.31 45.33
N HIS A 344 -14.42 1.02 45.32
CA HIS A 344 -14.91 1.90 44.27
C HIS A 344 -14.14 1.71 42.96
N PHE A 345 -12.85 1.38 43.02
CA PHE A 345 -12.05 1.12 41.83
C PHE A 345 -11.51 -0.31 41.85
N ALA A 346 -11.20 -0.83 40.66
CA ALA A 346 -10.52 -2.11 40.51
C ALA A 346 -9.55 -2.08 39.33
N PHE A 347 -8.50 -2.89 39.43
CA PHE A 347 -7.49 -3.11 38.39
C PHE A 347 -7.44 -4.60 38.01
N GLY A 348 -7.57 -4.93 36.73
CA GLY A 348 -7.55 -6.33 36.29
C GLY A 348 -8.05 -6.52 34.88
N PHE A 349 -8.62 -7.69 34.59
CA PHE A 349 -9.23 -7.98 33.30
C PHE A 349 -10.67 -7.46 33.21
N TYR A 350 -10.98 -6.77 32.12
CA TYR A 350 -12.34 -6.37 31.76
C TYR A 350 -12.68 -6.82 30.33
N PRO A 351 -13.95 -7.15 30.04
CA PRO A 351 -14.37 -7.62 28.71
C PRO A 351 -14.27 -6.49 27.67
N SER A 352 -13.72 -6.81 26.49
CA SER A 352 -13.65 -5.90 25.34
C SER A 352 -13.76 -6.72 24.05
N GLY A 353 -14.82 -6.48 23.28
CA GLY A 353 -15.17 -7.31 22.12
C GLY A 353 -15.35 -8.78 22.50
N ASN A 354 -14.65 -9.68 21.79
CA ASN A 354 -14.69 -11.13 22.03
C ASN A 354 -13.60 -11.62 23.03
N GLY A 355 -12.89 -10.71 23.70
CA GLY A 355 -11.78 -11.04 24.60
C GLY A 355 -11.73 -10.14 25.84
N PHE A 356 -10.55 -10.02 26.43
CA PHE A 356 -10.31 -9.21 27.64
C PHE A 356 -9.17 -8.22 27.43
N LYS A 357 -9.25 -7.05 28.06
CA LYS A 357 -8.14 -6.10 28.20
C LYS A 357 -7.80 -5.90 29.68
N VAL A 358 -6.60 -5.40 29.96
CA VAL A 358 -6.19 -5.02 31.32
C VAL A 358 -6.43 -3.54 31.50
N GLY A 359 -7.09 -3.16 32.60
CA GLY A 359 -7.41 -1.77 32.84
C GLY A 359 -7.79 -1.48 34.29
N THR A 360 -8.05 -0.19 34.53
CA THR A 360 -8.67 0.31 35.75
C THR A 360 -10.08 0.78 35.43
N TRP A 361 -11.04 0.48 36.29
CA TRP A 361 -12.41 0.95 36.16
C TRP A 361 -13.00 1.37 37.49
N LEU A 362 -14.03 2.22 37.40
CA LEU A 362 -14.97 2.52 38.47
C LEU A 362 -16.02 1.40 38.53
N THR A 363 -16.14 0.77 39.69
CA THR A 363 -17.08 -0.31 39.98
C THR A 363 -18.49 0.26 40.11
N GLY A 364 -19.45 -0.24 39.34
CA GLY A 364 -20.83 0.24 39.39
C GLY A 364 -21.82 -0.65 38.65
N ARG A 365 -23.09 -0.64 39.08
CA ARG A 365 -24.20 -1.33 38.39
C ARG A 365 -25.02 -0.33 37.56
N PRO A 366 -25.44 -0.67 36.32
CA PRO A 366 -25.40 -2.00 35.68
C PRO A 366 -24.09 -2.33 34.95
N ARG A 367 -23.20 -1.35 34.71
CA ARG A 367 -21.92 -1.53 34.03
C ARG A 367 -20.81 -0.77 34.74
N ASN A 368 -19.62 -1.36 34.76
CA ASN A 368 -18.39 -0.67 35.19
C ASN A 368 -18.00 0.40 34.17
N THR A 369 -17.37 1.48 34.64
CA THR A 369 -16.85 2.55 33.77
C THR A 369 -15.33 2.47 33.71
N VAL A 370 -14.77 2.10 32.57
CA VAL A 370 -13.31 2.04 32.36
C VAL A 370 -12.72 3.45 32.38
N VAL A 371 -11.62 3.63 33.12
CA VAL A 371 -10.94 4.93 33.30
C VAL A 371 -9.47 4.89 32.87
N TRP A 372 -8.91 3.70 32.66
CA TRP A 372 -7.56 3.50 32.15
C TRP A 372 -7.42 2.12 31.52
N THR A 373 -6.69 2.00 30.41
CA THR A 373 -6.47 0.74 29.69
C THR A 373 -4.99 0.57 29.36
N ALA A 374 -4.41 -0.56 29.77
CA ALA A 374 -3.05 -0.93 29.42
C ALA A 374 -2.95 -1.26 27.93
N GLN A 375 -1.94 -0.71 27.25
CA GLN A 375 -1.64 -1.03 25.84
C GLN A 375 -2.90 -1.02 24.96
N ARG A 376 -3.69 0.04 25.08
CA ARG A 376 -5.05 0.14 24.53
C ARG A 376 -5.19 -0.21 23.03
N ASN A 377 -4.13 -0.05 22.25
CA ASN A 377 -4.09 -0.33 20.80
C ASN A 377 -3.73 -1.78 20.46
N GLU A 378 -3.28 -2.56 21.43
CA GLU A 378 -3.01 -3.99 21.25
C GLU A 378 -4.33 -4.79 21.26
N PRO A 379 -4.41 -5.92 20.53
CA PRO A 379 -5.58 -6.78 20.51
C PRO A 379 -5.96 -7.28 21.91
N ALA A 380 -7.26 -7.50 22.13
CA ALA A 380 -7.74 -8.12 23.37
C ALA A 380 -7.18 -9.54 23.52
N VAL A 381 -6.85 -9.94 24.74
CA VAL A 381 -6.36 -11.28 25.04
C VAL A 381 -7.51 -12.29 25.10
N LEU A 382 -7.25 -13.53 24.69
CA LEU A 382 -8.23 -14.60 24.68
C LEU A 382 -8.53 -15.12 26.10
N PRO A 383 -9.70 -15.76 26.29
CA PRO A 383 -9.98 -16.50 27.53
C PRO A 383 -8.88 -17.53 27.85
N GLY A 384 -8.39 -17.51 29.08
CA GLY A 384 -7.29 -18.35 29.58
C GLY A 384 -6.00 -17.58 29.85
N ALA A 385 -5.91 -16.31 29.46
CA ALA A 385 -4.75 -15.46 29.76
C ALA A 385 -4.63 -15.15 31.26
N SER A 386 -3.39 -14.90 31.71
CA SER A 386 -3.08 -14.58 33.10
C SER A 386 -2.32 -13.26 33.23
N LEU A 387 -2.74 -12.41 34.15
CA LEU A 387 -2.05 -11.19 34.57
C LEU A 387 -1.24 -11.51 35.82
N VAL A 388 0.09 -11.43 35.71
CA VAL A 388 1.03 -11.91 36.73
C VAL A 388 1.88 -10.75 37.24
N PHE A 389 1.87 -10.54 38.54
CA PHE A 389 2.94 -9.78 39.21
C PHE A 389 4.06 -10.76 39.55
N THR A 390 5.06 -10.83 38.69
CA THR A 390 6.11 -11.86 38.69
C THR A 390 7.03 -11.80 39.91
N SER A 391 7.69 -12.92 40.21
CA SER A 391 8.69 -13.03 41.28
C SER A 391 9.89 -12.08 41.09
N ASP A 392 10.18 -11.68 39.85
CA ASP A 392 11.24 -10.73 39.51
C ASP A 392 10.74 -9.26 39.43
N GLY A 393 9.53 -8.98 39.92
CA GLY A 393 9.03 -7.62 40.11
C GLY A 393 8.51 -6.93 38.86
N ARG A 394 8.07 -7.69 37.84
CA ARG A 394 7.42 -7.16 36.63
C ARG A 394 5.93 -7.47 36.63
N LEU A 395 5.14 -6.55 36.07
CA LEU A 395 3.72 -6.78 35.80
C LEU A 395 3.55 -7.16 34.33
N VAL A 396 3.12 -8.40 34.06
CA VAL A 396 3.04 -8.96 32.70
C VAL A 396 1.71 -9.67 32.48
N VAL A 397 1.24 -9.68 31.24
CA VAL A 397 0.19 -10.59 30.77
C VAL A 397 0.85 -11.76 30.04
N GLN A 398 0.43 -12.98 30.36
CA GLN A 398 0.92 -14.20 29.74
C GLN A 398 -0.25 -14.90 29.03
N ASN A 399 0.00 -15.33 27.79
CA ASN A 399 -0.92 -16.09 26.96
C ASN A 399 -0.14 -17.20 26.21
N PHE A 400 -0.83 -18.11 25.52
CA PHE A 400 -0.23 -19.15 24.67
C PHE A 400 0.71 -18.59 23.59
N THR A 401 0.51 -17.33 23.18
CA THR A 401 1.26 -16.64 22.13
C THR A 401 2.49 -15.87 22.62
N GLY A 402 2.68 -15.70 23.94
CA GLY A 402 3.84 -14.99 24.50
C GLY A 402 3.57 -14.23 25.81
N VAL A 403 4.58 -13.44 26.22
CA VAL A 403 4.55 -12.60 27.44
C VAL A 403 4.59 -11.13 27.04
N GLN A 404 3.64 -10.34 27.53
CA GLN A 404 3.49 -8.92 27.26
C GLN A 404 3.72 -8.11 28.55
N LEU A 405 4.62 -7.13 28.52
CA LEU A 405 4.93 -6.28 29.68
C LEU A 405 3.90 -5.16 29.81
N ILE A 406 3.22 -5.04 30.96
CA ILE A 406 2.23 -3.98 31.22
C ILE A 406 2.88 -2.69 31.72
N ALA A 407 3.87 -2.84 32.61
CA ALA A 407 4.58 -1.72 33.22
C ALA A 407 6.08 -1.82 32.96
N GLY A 408 6.63 -0.84 32.23
CA GLY A 408 8.07 -0.67 32.04
C GLY A 408 8.66 0.06 33.24
N THR A 409 9.49 -0.62 34.03
CA THR A 409 10.11 -0.04 35.23
C THR A 409 11.63 -0.07 35.13
N TYR A 410 12.29 1.03 35.54
CA TYR A 410 13.75 1.09 35.60
C TYR A 410 14.33 0.22 36.72
N GLN A 411 13.56 0.06 37.80
CA GLN A 411 13.87 -0.80 38.95
C GLN A 411 12.80 -1.88 39.12
N ARG A 412 13.15 -3.01 39.73
CA ARG A 412 12.19 -4.10 39.96
C ARG A 412 11.26 -3.78 41.13
N ALA A 413 9.96 -3.83 40.87
CA ALA A 413 8.96 -3.54 41.89
C ALA A 413 8.93 -4.63 42.97
N GLN A 414 8.74 -4.23 44.23
CA GLN A 414 8.57 -5.12 45.37
C GLN A 414 7.11 -5.41 45.67
N VAL A 415 6.26 -4.40 45.56
CA VAL A 415 4.85 -4.45 45.93
C VAL A 415 4.04 -3.70 44.87
N ALA A 416 2.82 -4.15 44.61
CA ALA A 416 1.83 -3.42 43.84
C ALA A 416 0.61 -3.08 44.71
N ALA A 417 -0.11 -2.00 44.42
CA ALA A 417 -1.32 -1.64 45.15
C ALA A 417 -2.32 -0.88 44.27
N MET A 418 -3.62 -1.12 44.53
CA MET A 418 -4.71 -0.36 43.93
C MET A 418 -5.22 0.69 44.92
N HIS A 419 -5.11 1.97 44.59
CA HIS A 419 -5.48 3.07 45.49
C HIS A 419 -6.93 3.54 45.30
N ASP A 420 -7.52 4.15 46.33
CA ASP A 420 -8.90 4.70 46.27
C ASP A 420 -9.04 5.96 45.42
N SER A 421 -7.92 6.53 44.95
CA SER A 421 -7.93 7.55 43.91
C SER A 421 -8.13 6.97 42.51
N GLY A 422 -8.09 5.63 42.35
CA GLY A 422 -8.06 4.97 41.04
C GLY A 422 -6.64 4.82 40.46
N ASN A 423 -5.60 5.20 41.20
CA ASN A 423 -4.22 5.04 40.77
C ASN A 423 -3.68 3.64 41.16
N PHE A 424 -3.21 2.88 40.18
CA PHE A 424 -2.54 1.60 40.43
C PHE A 424 -1.03 1.81 40.41
N LEU A 425 -0.37 1.40 41.49
CA LEU A 425 1.00 1.77 41.82
C LEU A 425 1.90 0.54 41.95
N LEU A 426 3.12 0.66 41.46
CA LEU A 426 4.23 -0.27 41.72
C LEU A 426 5.29 0.44 42.56
N TYR A 427 5.72 -0.21 43.64
CA TYR A 427 6.69 0.33 44.59
C TYR A 427 8.06 -0.36 44.46
N GLY A 428 9.13 0.42 44.55
CA GLY A 428 10.52 -0.03 44.58
C GLY A 428 10.91 -0.66 45.92
N SER A 429 12.21 -0.96 46.08
CA SER A 429 12.75 -1.50 47.35
C SER A 429 12.80 -0.47 48.48
N ASP A 430 12.85 0.80 48.12
CA ASP A 430 12.75 1.97 49.01
C ASP A 430 11.31 2.38 49.31
N MET A 431 10.31 1.63 48.82
CA MET A 431 8.90 1.99 48.86
C MET A 431 8.54 3.27 48.09
N GLU A 432 9.42 3.74 47.21
CA GLU A 432 9.11 4.82 46.28
C GLU A 432 8.31 4.30 45.08
N VAL A 433 7.47 5.15 44.51
CA VAL A 433 6.67 4.79 43.33
C VAL A 433 7.57 4.69 42.11
N VAL A 434 7.75 3.47 41.59
CA VAL A 434 8.55 3.22 40.37
C VAL A 434 7.72 3.22 39.09
N TRP A 435 6.39 3.07 39.21
CA TRP A 435 5.44 3.15 38.10
C TRP A 435 4.01 3.39 38.61
N ALA A 436 3.22 4.16 37.86
CA ALA A 436 1.83 4.47 38.19
C ALA A 436 0.94 4.56 36.94
N THR A 437 -0.32 4.14 37.00
CA THR A 437 -1.27 4.33 35.89
C THR A 437 -1.48 5.79 35.56
N PHE A 438 -1.44 6.67 36.56
CA PHE A 438 -1.65 8.11 36.37
C PHE A 438 -0.60 8.79 35.48
N GLN A 439 0.60 8.22 35.36
CA GLN A 439 1.67 8.72 34.49
C GLN A 439 1.40 8.46 33.00
N PHE A 440 0.43 7.59 32.68
CA PHE A 440 0.11 7.14 31.32
C PHE A 440 -1.40 7.21 31.05
N PRO A 441 -2.03 8.41 31.11
CA PRO A 441 -3.48 8.52 30.93
C PRO A 441 -3.92 8.08 29.53
N THR A 442 -5.14 7.54 29.40
CA THR A 442 -5.72 7.09 28.12
C THR A 442 -6.62 8.15 27.51
N ASN A 443 -7.82 8.31 28.08
CA ASN A 443 -8.88 9.22 27.67
C ASN A 443 -9.52 9.92 28.87
N THR A 444 -9.26 9.46 30.09
CA THR A 444 -9.86 9.93 31.34
C THR A 444 -8.79 10.46 32.28
N LEU A 445 -9.11 11.55 32.98
CA LEU A 445 -8.40 12.05 34.14
C LEU A 445 -9.27 11.88 35.38
N LEU A 446 -8.66 11.38 36.45
CA LEU A 446 -9.27 11.29 37.77
C LEU A 446 -8.81 12.42 38.68
N VAL A 447 -9.53 12.62 39.77
CA VAL A 447 -9.19 13.60 40.80
C VAL A 447 -7.77 13.34 41.30
N THR A 448 -6.98 14.39 41.50
CA THR A 448 -5.53 14.43 41.79
C THR A 448 -4.61 14.09 40.63
N GLN A 449 -5.13 13.75 39.45
CA GLN A 449 -4.33 13.50 38.27
C GLN A 449 -4.02 14.80 37.51
N GLU A 450 -2.86 14.81 36.86
CA GLU A 450 -2.38 15.90 36.02
C GLU A 450 -2.02 15.37 34.63
N LEU A 451 -2.35 16.15 33.60
CA LEU A 451 -1.84 15.97 32.25
C LEU A 451 -0.77 17.04 32.00
N GLY A 452 0.49 16.60 32.10
CA GLY A 452 1.66 17.46 31.97
C GLY A 452 1.84 18.06 30.56
N PRO A 453 2.82 18.97 30.40
CA PRO A 453 3.14 19.57 29.12
C PRO A 453 3.51 18.50 28.07
N ASP A 454 3.11 18.76 26.84
CA ASP A 454 3.25 17.90 25.67
C ASP A 454 2.61 16.50 25.78
N LYS A 455 1.74 16.28 26.77
CA LYS A 455 0.98 15.03 26.93
C LYS A 455 -0.37 15.10 26.22
N ILE A 456 -0.84 13.92 25.76
CA ILE A 456 -2.01 13.78 24.90
C ILE A 456 -2.98 12.76 25.52
N LEU A 457 -4.27 13.11 25.55
CA LEU A 457 -5.36 12.14 25.71
C LEU A 457 -5.93 11.81 24.33
N TYR A 458 -6.21 10.53 24.08
CA TYR A 458 -6.88 10.09 22.86
C TYR A 458 -8.29 9.62 23.21
N SER A 459 -9.30 9.98 22.42
CA SER A 459 -10.65 9.45 22.60
C SER A 459 -10.64 7.92 22.47
N SER A 460 -11.66 7.24 22.99
CA SER A 460 -11.90 5.84 22.60
C SER A 460 -12.46 5.79 21.17
N LYS A 461 -12.31 4.64 20.51
CA LYS A 461 -12.79 4.45 19.13
C LYS A 461 -14.31 4.29 19.08
N SER A 462 -14.88 3.63 20.08
CA SER A 462 -16.32 3.56 20.36
C SER A 462 -16.53 3.27 21.85
N ASP A 463 -17.78 3.22 22.31
CA ASP A 463 -18.11 2.91 23.70
C ASP A 463 -17.72 1.47 24.12
N ASP A 464 -17.52 0.57 23.15
CA ASP A 464 -17.13 -0.83 23.38
C ASP A 464 -15.65 -1.12 23.00
N ASP A 465 -14.95 -0.15 22.38
CA ASP A 465 -13.56 -0.29 21.94
C ASP A 465 -12.70 0.88 22.44
N ASP A 466 -11.98 0.61 23.53
CA ASP A 466 -11.05 1.56 24.17
C ASP A 466 -9.76 1.82 23.40
N SER A 467 -9.56 1.25 22.20
CA SER A 467 -8.41 1.64 21.35
C SER A 467 -8.45 3.13 21.02
N ALA A 468 -7.29 3.70 20.65
CA ALA A 468 -7.19 5.12 20.34
C ALA A 468 -8.10 5.47 19.15
N GLY A 469 -9.03 6.40 19.39
CA GLY A 469 -10.05 6.83 18.45
C GLY A 469 -9.61 7.96 17.53
N ASN A 470 -10.61 8.63 16.97
CA ASN A 470 -10.43 9.63 15.92
C ASN A 470 -10.03 11.02 16.43
N PHE A 471 -9.96 11.24 17.75
CA PHE A 471 -9.69 12.55 18.34
C PHE A 471 -8.56 12.50 19.35
N LYS A 472 -7.86 13.62 19.52
CA LYS A 472 -6.83 13.83 20.54
C LYS A 472 -6.98 15.19 21.22
N LEU A 473 -6.78 15.23 22.52
CA LEU A 473 -6.68 16.44 23.33
C LEU A 473 -5.24 16.58 23.81
N TRP A 474 -4.58 17.66 23.43
CA TRP A 474 -3.15 17.85 23.63
C TRP A 474 -2.90 19.06 24.53
N MET A 475 -2.19 18.84 25.64
CA MET A 475 -1.61 19.92 26.43
C MET A 475 -0.31 20.35 25.74
N GLN A 476 -0.33 21.46 25.01
CA GLN A 476 0.79 21.91 24.20
C GLN A 476 1.85 22.61 25.06
N GLY A 477 3.12 22.52 24.67
CA GLY A 477 4.23 23.21 25.34
C GLY A 477 4.12 24.75 25.39
N ASP A 478 3.22 25.36 24.60
CA ASP A 478 2.90 26.80 24.67
C ASP A 478 1.88 27.16 25.78
N GLY A 479 1.45 26.15 26.54
CA GLY A 479 0.50 26.25 27.64
C GLY A 479 -0.97 26.30 27.22
N ASN A 480 -1.28 25.94 25.97
CA ASN A 480 -2.63 25.82 25.46
C ASN A 480 -3.11 24.36 25.47
N LEU A 481 -4.34 24.12 25.93
CA LEU A 481 -4.99 22.82 25.85
C LEU A 481 -5.89 22.80 24.62
N VAL A 482 -5.61 21.90 23.67
CA VAL A 482 -6.20 21.98 22.32
C VAL A 482 -6.68 20.62 21.83
N ALA A 483 -7.88 20.58 21.26
CA ALA A 483 -8.50 19.38 20.71
C ALA A 483 -8.39 19.33 19.18
N TYR A 484 -7.96 18.17 18.67
CA TYR A 484 -7.69 17.91 17.25
C TYR A 484 -8.30 16.59 16.80
N PRO A 485 -8.62 16.45 15.50
CA PRO A 485 -8.67 15.13 14.88
C PRO A 485 -7.32 14.42 15.07
N SER A 486 -7.33 13.15 15.45
CA SER A 486 -6.14 12.38 15.82
C SER A 486 -5.07 12.37 14.71
N LYS A 487 -5.53 12.23 13.45
CA LYS A 487 -4.70 12.17 12.23
C LYS A 487 -4.41 13.53 11.58
N SER A 488 -4.84 14.65 12.17
CA SER A 488 -4.56 15.97 11.59
C SER A 488 -3.15 16.46 11.95
N LEU A 489 -2.61 17.32 11.08
CA LEU A 489 -1.39 18.06 11.37
C LEU A 489 -1.61 19.02 12.55
N GLN A 490 -0.58 19.23 13.35
CA GLN A 490 -0.58 20.12 14.50
C GLN A 490 -0.50 21.60 14.06
N MET A 491 -1.54 22.09 13.41
CA MET A 491 -1.63 23.46 12.91
C MET A 491 -2.90 24.14 13.45
N ALA A 492 -2.84 25.47 13.61
CA ALA A 492 -3.97 26.27 14.10
C ALA A 492 -5.25 26.05 13.28
N LYS A 493 -5.14 25.76 11.97
CA LYS A 493 -6.31 25.54 11.12
C LYS A 493 -7.06 24.23 11.41
N TYR A 494 -6.47 23.24 12.09
CA TYR A 494 -7.09 21.92 12.27
C TYR A 494 -7.64 21.63 13.67
N PHE A 495 -7.38 22.48 14.67
CA PHE A 495 -8.07 22.32 15.95
C PHE A 495 -9.54 22.72 15.80
N TYR A 496 -10.40 22.11 16.60
CA TYR A 496 -11.81 22.47 16.70
C TYR A 496 -12.17 23.06 18.06
N TRP A 497 -11.29 22.95 19.05
CA TRP A 497 -11.46 23.57 20.36
C TRP A 497 -10.11 23.88 21.00
N ALA A 498 -10.02 24.99 21.73
CA ALA A 498 -8.84 25.36 22.49
C ALA A 498 -9.23 26.05 23.80
N SER A 499 -8.38 25.93 24.82
CA SER A 499 -8.52 26.67 26.07
C SER A 499 -8.12 28.14 25.95
N HIS A 500 -7.57 28.59 24.82
CA HIS A 500 -7.12 29.96 24.56
C HIS A 500 -6.28 30.55 25.72
N SER A 501 -5.28 29.80 26.18
CA SER A 501 -4.41 30.15 27.32
C SER A 501 -2.95 30.47 26.92
N THR A 502 -2.69 30.58 25.62
CA THR A 502 -1.37 30.93 25.04
C THR A 502 -0.75 32.18 25.68
N ASN A 503 0.58 32.18 25.84
CA ASN A 503 1.42 33.31 26.32
C ASN A 503 1.33 33.66 27.81
N ARG A 504 0.73 32.82 28.67
CA ARG A 504 0.60 33.11 30.11
C ARG A 504 1.71 32.51 30.98
N ALA A 505 2.30 31.37 30.60
CA ALA A 505 3.48 30.76 31.23
C ALA A 505 4.02 29.60 30.35
N PRO A 506 5.34 29.33 30.32
CA PRO A 506 5.87 28.04 29.89
C PRO A 506 5.52 26.95 30.93
N ASP A 507 5.55 25.67 30.54
CA ASP A 507 5.43 24.53 31.47
C ASP A 507 4.08 24.49 32.22
N VAL A 508 2.98 24.48 31.45
CA VAL A 508 1.61 24.43 31.96
C VAL A 508 1.05 23.02 31.81
N SER A 509 0.29 22.61 32.81
CA SER A 509 -0.39 21.33 32.88
C SER A 509 -1.88 21.49 33.16
N LEU A 510 -2.66 20.53 32.66
CA LEU A 510 -4.07 20.40 33.01
C LEU A 510 -4.18 19.60 34.32
N THR A 511 -4.61 20.27 35.38
CA THR A 511 -4.74 19.71 36.71
C THR A 511 -6.20 19.44 37.05
N PHE A 512 -6.49 18.23 37.53
CA PHE A 512 -7.79 17.89 38.10
C PHE A 512 -7.67 17.80 39.62
N ALA A 513 -8.02 18.87 40.33
CA ALA A 513 -7.78 18.98 41.77
C ALA A 513 -8.79 18.22 42.63
N ALA A 514 -8.40 18.00 43.89
CA ALA A 514 -9.18 17.33 44.92
C ALA A 514 -10.57 17.94 45.17
N ASP A 515 -10.74 19.23 44.89
CA ASP A 515 -12.01 19.96 45.00
C ASP A 515 -12.88 19.90 43.72
N SER A 516 -12.57 18.94 42.82
CA SER A 516 -13.20 18.71 41.52
C SER A 516 -13.03 19.83 40.48
N ARG A 517 -12.13 20.79 40.71
CA ARG A 517 -11.77 21.78 39.68
C ARG A 517 -10.87 21.20 38.61
N LEU A 518 -11.23 21.48 37.37
CA LEU A 518 -10.37 21.28 36.23
C LEU A 518 -9.80 22.64 35.81
N TYR A 519 -8.48 22.82 35.89
CA TYR A 519 -7.81 24.07 35.58
C TYR A 519 -6.42 23.86 34.99
N LEU A 520 -5.92 24.90 34.35
CA LEU A 520 -4.56 24.96 33.83
C LEU A 520 -3.68 25.70 34.84
N ALA A 521 -2.54 25.11 35.21
CA ALA A 521 -1.55 25.73 36.08
C ALA A 521 -0.13 25.45 35.61
N ASN A 522 0.78 26.36 35.92
CA ASN A 522 2.20 26.20 35.63
C ASN A 522 2.93 25.47 36.76
N SER A 523 4.22 25.17 36.57
CA SER A 523 5.07 24.53 37.59
C SER A 523 5.26 25.31 38.89
N THR A 524 4.93 26.62 38.94
CA THR A 524 4.91 27.40 40.19
C THR A 524 3.60 27.26 40.97
N GLY A 525 2.63 26.48 40.48
CA GLY A 525 1.29 26.34 41.05
C GLY A 525 0.37 27.52 40.75
N PHE A 526 0.76 28.45 39.86
CA PHE A 526 -0.08 29.58 39.48
C PHE A 526 -1.17 29.12 38.51
N THR A 527 -2.43 29.40 38.85
CA THR A 527 -3.57 29.08 38.00
C THR A 527 -3.64 30.02 36.79
N VAL A 528 -3.39 29.47 35.60
CA VAL A 528 -3.43 30.17 34.32
C VAL A 528 -4.88 30.41 33.85
N ARG A 529 -5.74 29.38 34.01
CA ARG A 529 -7.16 29.43 33.61
C ARG A 529 -7.97 28.33 34.31
N ASN A 530 -9.12 28.69 34.88
CA ASN A 530 -10.12 27.71 35.32
C ASN A 530 -10.97 27.27 34.13
N LEU A 531 -11.16 25.96 33.96
CA LEU A 531 -12.10 25.41 32.97
C LEU A 531 -13.46 25.13 33.60
N THR A 532 -13.48 24.74 34.88
CA THR A 532 -14.71 24.49 35.64
C THR A 532 -14.73 25.25 36.98
N GLU A 533 -15.94 25.53 37.46
CA GLU A 533 -16.16 26.01 38.83
C GLU A 533 -16.18 24.81 39.79
N GLY A 534 -15.28 24.83 40.78
CA GLY A 534 -15.11 23.73 41.72
C GLY A 534 -16.33 23.47 42.56
N ARG A 535 -16.60 22.20 42.85
CA ARG A 535 -17.60 21.81 43.83
C ARG A 535 -16.91 20.94 44.86
N LEU A 536 -16.81 21.41 46.11
CA LEU A 536 -16.32 20.59 47.21
C LEU A 536 -17.15 19.30 47.25
N PRO A 537 -16.52 18.11 47.28
CA PRO A 537 -17.25 16.85 47.37
C PRO A 537 -18.09 16.86 48.65
N VAL A 538 -19.41 17.03 48.48
CA VAL A 538 -20.36 17.22 49.58
C VAL A 538 -20.39 16.00 50.51
N ASN A 539 -20.00 14.81 50.01
CA ASN A 539 -19.93 13.53 50.74
C ASN A 539 -18.90 12.55 50.11
N LYS A 540 -18.35 11.61 50.90
CA LYS A 540 -17.43 10.51 50.47
C LYS A 540 -18.01 9.52 49.44
N ILE A 541 -19.24 9.73 48.98
CA ILE A 541 -20.02 8.86 48.10
C ILE A 541 -20.06 9.40 46.65
N THR A 542 -19.62 10.64 46.43
CA THR A 542 -19.59 11.27 45.11
C THR A 542 -18.18 11.21 44.51
N LEU A 543 -18.07 10.69 43.29
CA LEU A 543 -16.83 10.60 42.52
C LEU A 543 -16.91 11.45 41.27
N TYR A 544 -15.78 12.02 40.84
CA TYR A 544 -15.71 12.86 39.66
C TYR A 544 -14.68 12.32 38.67
N ARG A 545 -14.98 12.40 37.38
CA ARG A 545 -14.03 12.07 36.29
C ARG A 545 -14.13 13.10 35.17
N ALA A 546 -12.99 13.49 34.60
CA ALA A 546 -12.95 14.23 33.34
C ALA A 546 -12.62 13.25 32.22
N THR A 547 -13.37 13.22 31.12
CA THR A 547 -13.14 12.26 30.03
C THR A 547 -13.27 12.92 28.68
N PHE A 548 -12.32 12.62 27.82
CA PHE A 548 -12.35 12.98 26.41
C PHE A 548 -13.07 11.85 25.66
N ASP A 549 -14.36 12.06 25.44
CA ASP A 549 -15.28 11.03 24.99
C ASP A 549 -15.07 10.66 23.50
N VAL A 550 -15.76 9.60 23.06
CA VAL A 550 -15.66 9.04 21.71
C VAL A 550 -16.00 10.04 20.60
N ASP A 551 -16.81 11.05 20.92
CA ASP A 551 -17.20 12.15 20.04
C ASP A 551 -16.22 13.32 20.02
N GLY A 552 -15.06 13.19 20.70
CA GLY A 552 -14.00 14.19 20.69
C GLY A 552 -14.26 15.40 21.58
N VAL A 553 -15.18 15.29 22.55
CA VAL A 553 -15.50 16.38 23.49
C VAL A 553 -15.02 16.02 24.90
N LEU A 554 -14.37 16.96 25.58
CA LEU A 554 -13.98 16.81 26.98
C LEU A 554 -15.16 17.14 27.89
N ARG A 555 -15.55 16.19 28.75
CA ARG A 555 -16.66 16.35 29.71
C ARG A 555 -16.24 16.05 31.14
N LEU A 556 -16.83 16.78 32.08
CA LEU A 556 -16.73 16.50 33.51
C LEU A 556 -17.99 15.75 33.96
N TYR A 557 -17.80 14.56 34.52
CA TYR A 557 -18.86 13.71 35.03
C TYR A 557 -18.86 13.67 36.55
N GLN A 558 -20.06 13.67 37.12
CA GLN A 558 -20.32 13.34 38.52
C GLN A 558 -20.96 11.96 38.60
N HIS A 559 -20.44 11.13 39.51
CA HIS A 559 -20.93 9.79 39.81
C HIS A 559 -21.40 9.74 41.26
N GLN A 560 -22.67 9.42 41.47
CA GLN A 560 -23.23 9.19 42.80
C GLN A 560 -23.40 7.69 43.02
N MET A 561 -22.71 7.15 44.03
CA MET A 561 -22.87 5.76 44.46
C MET A 561 -24.11 5.61 45.35
N GLY A 562 -25.07 4.80 44.93
CA GLY A 562 -26.20 4.42 45.77
C GLY A 562 -25.80 3.40 46.84
N THR A 563 -26.62 3.26 47.89
CA THR A 563 -26.40 2.29 48.99
C THR A 563 -26.34 0.82 48.55
N ASN A 564 -26.86 0.51 47.35
CA ASN A 564 -26.86 -0.84 46.74
C ASN A 564 -25.81 -1.01 45.62
N GLY A 565 -24.84 -0.09 45.48
CA GLY A 565 -23.83 -0.11 44.41
C GLY A 565 -24.33 0.32 43.03
N SER A 566 -25.52 0.94 42.96
CA SER A 566 -26.03 1.59 41.73
C SER A 566 -25.24 2.86 41.43
N LEU A 567 -24.77 3.03 40.20
CA LEU A 567 -23.99 4.19 39.79
C LEU A 567 -24.86 5.15 38.97
N ASN A 568 -25.14 6.34 39.50
CA ASN A 568 -25.83 7.40 38.74
C ASN A 568 -24.81 8.42 38.23
N SER A 569 -24.77 8.64 36.90
CA SER A 569 -23.75 9.47 36.24
C SER A 569 -24.39 10.68 35.55
N ASN A 570 -23.93 11.89 35.89
CA ASN A 570 -24.40 13.14 35.29
C ASN A 570 -23.24 13.92 34.67
N VAL A 571 -23.46 14.56 33.52
CA VAL A 571 -22.50 15.51 32.93
C VAL A 571 -22.67 16.87 33.62
N LEU A 572 -21.61 17.38 34.24
CA LEU A 572 -21.60 18.69 34.91
C LEU A 572 -21.09 19.82 34.02
N TRP A 573 -20.19 19.50 33.09
CA TRP A 573 -19.59 20.47 32.19
C TRP A 573 -19.15 19.79 30.90
N SER A 574 -19.23 20.51 29.78
CA SER A 574 -18.80 20.07 28.45
C SER A 574 -17.98 21.18 27.80
N ALA A 575 -16.86 20.81 27.17
CA ALA A 575 -16.00 21.76 26.45
C ALA A 575 -16.71 22.39 25.23
N ILE A 576 -17.63 21.64 24.61
CA ILE A 576 -18.42 22.06 23.45
C ILE A 576 -19.89 21.77 23.75
N ASN A 577 -20.76 22.75 23.48
CA ASN A 577 -22.20 22.66 23.74
C ASN A 577 -22.96 22.03 22.56
N GLY A 578 -24.22 21.63 22.79
CA GLY A 578 -25.08 20.94 21.82
C GLY A 578 -25.23 21.63 20.47
N GLU A 579 -25.35 22.97 20.44
CA GLU A 579 -25.52 23.74 19.21
C GLU A 579 -24.25 23.78 18.33
N ASP A 580 -23.08 23.57 18.92
CA ASP A 580 -21.77 23.66 18.25
C ASP A 580 -21.15 22.29 17.95
N ARG A 581 -21.88 21.18 18.12
CA ARG A 581 -21.28 19.84 17.95
C ARG A 581 -20.73 19.57 16.55
N CYS A 582 -21.34 20.14 15.50
CA CYS A 582 -20.78 20.04 14.15
C CYS A 582 -19.48 20.84 13.92
N SER A 583 -19.05 21.67 14.89
CA SER A 583 -17.72 22.29 14.87
C SER A 583 -16.59 21.29 15.13
N VAL A 584 -16.90 20.13 15.75
CA VAL A 584 -15.94 19.06 15.98
C VAL A 584 -15.49 18.49 14.64
N LYS A 585 -14.28 18.88 14.23
CA LYS A 585 -13.70 18.42 12.97
C LYS A 585 -13.47 16.91 13.02
N GLY A 586 -14.14 16.19 12.14
CA GLY A 586 -14.05 14.73 12.04
C GLY A 586 -15.18 14.00 12.76
N ALA A 587 -16.19 14.71 13.26
CA ALA A 587 -17.42 14.12 13.78
C ALA A 587 -18.16 13.26 12.74
N CYS A 588 -18.07 13.64 11.47
CA CYS A 588 -18.54 12.82 10.35
C CYS A 588 -17.36 12.39 9.47
N GLY A 589 -17.48 11.21 8.86
CA GLY A 589 -16.46 10.61 8.01
C GLY A 589 -16.17 11.39 6.72
N LEU A 590 -15.19 10.91 5.96
CA LEU A 590 -14.73 11.56 4.74
C LEU A 590 -15.87 11.73 3.71
N ASN A 591 -15.79 12.78 2.90
CA ASN A 591 -16.78 13.13 1.86
C ASN A 591 -18.21 13.33 2.36
N SER A 592 -18.43 13.49 3.67
CA SER A 592 -19.73 13.80 4.26
C SER A 592 -19.72 15.20 4.90
N TYR A 593 -20.88 15.65 5.35
CA TYR A 593 -21.00 16.87 6.16
C TYR A 593 -21.95 16.66 7.35
N CYS A 594 -21.62 17.34 8.45
CA CYS A 594 -22.40 17.33 9.68
C CYS A 594 -23.54 18.35 9.65
N ALA A 595 -24.72 17.97 10.10
CA ALA A 595 -25.84 18.87 10.37
C ALA A 595 -26.44 18.61 11.75
N ASN A 596 -26.86 19.65 12.46
CA ASN A 596 -27.52 19.50 13.76
C ASN A 596 -28.89 18.85 13.59
N ASN A 597 -29.21 17.84 14.41
CA ASN A 597 -30.45 17.07 14.38
C ASN A 597 -31.09 16.98 15.79
N GLY A 598 -31.36 18.14 16.38
CA GLY A 598 -31.87 18.29 17.76
C GLY A 598 -30.84 18.91 18.72
N ALA A 599 -31.19 19.01 20.00
CA ALA A 599 -30.41 19.75 21.00
C ALA A 599 -29.05 19.12 21.34
N ASP A 600 -28.85 17.82 21.11
CA ASP A 600 -27.61 17.10 21.47
C ASP A 600 -27.16 16.04 20.43
N ASN A 601 -27.81 15.97 19.27
CA ASN A 601 -27.54 14.95 18.27
C ASN A 601 -27.15 15.58 16.93
N ILE A 602 -26.18 14.95 16.26
CA ILE A 602 -25.72 15.34 14.93
C ILE A 602 -26.16 14.30 13.89
N ALA A 603 -26.33 14.73 12.64
CA ALA A 603 -26.58 13.87 11.50
C ALA A 603 -25.44 14.02 10.50
N CYS A 604 -24.84 12.90 10.09
CA CYS A 604 -23.87 12.84 9.02
C CYS A 604 -24.58 12.56 7.69
N LEU A 605 -24.44 13.48 6.73
CA LEU A 605 -25.14 13.45 5.45
C LEU A 605 -24.15 13.41 4.29
N CYS A 606 -24.51 12.71 3.22
CA CYS A 606 -23.74 12.74 1.97
C CYS A 606 -24.17 13.93 1.11
N PRO A 607 -23.21 14.67 0.51
CA PRO A 607 -23.55 15.63 -0.53
C PRO A 607 -24.12 14.91 -1.77
N PRO A 608 -24.92 15.59 -2.60
CA PRO A 608 -25.43 15.03 -3.85
C PRO A 608 -24.31 14.44 -4.72
N GLY A 609 -24.54 13.29 -5.36
CA GLY A 609 -23.49 12.58 -6.11
C GLY A 609 -22.54 11.73 -5.25
N PHE A 610 -22.83 11.58 -3.96
CA PHE A 610 -22.11 10.69 -3.07
C PHE A 610 -23.08 9.74 -2.36
N ASP A 611 -22.66 8.49 -2.21
CA ASP A 611 -23.39 7.46 -1.47
C ASP A 611 -22.68 7.16 -0.14
N PHE A 612 -23.43 6.74 0.89
CA PHE A 612 -22.81 6.27 2.12
C PHE A 612 -21.86 5.10 1.83
N VAL A 613 -20.71 5.09 2.49
CA VAL A 613 -19.81 3.92 2.46
C VAL A 613 -20.52 2.70 3.05
N ASP A 614 -21.29 2.93 4.12
CA ASP A 614 -22.10 1.94 4.82
C ASP A 614 -23.44 2.61 5.24
N PRO A 615 -24.58 2.25 4.62
CA PRO A 615 -25.87 2.86 4.95
C PRO A 615 -26.31 2.65 6.40
N ASN A 616 -25.77 1.64 7.10
CA ASN A 616 -26.10 1.36 8.50
C ASN A 616 -25.22 2.15 9.49
N GLN A 617 -24.13 2.77 9.02
CA GLN A 617 -23.17 3.53 9.84
C GLN A 617 -22.81 4.83 9.11
N THR A 618 -23.70 5.82 9.21
CA THR A 618 -23.64 7.09 8.45
C THR A 618 -22.43 7.96 8.80
N ASP A 619 -21.84 7.75 9.97
CA ASP A 619 -20.63 8.39 10.47
C ASP A 619 -19.34 7.93 9.77
N LYS A 620 -19.35 6.78 9.07
CA LYS A 620 -18.20 6.31 8.26
C LYS A 620 -17.89 7.17 7.04
N GLY A 621 -18.81 8.05 6.64
CA GLY A 621 -18.65 8.95 5.51
C GLY A 621 -19.20 8.40 4.19
N CYS A 622 -18.81 9.04 3.09
CA CYS A 622 -19.41 8.83 1.77
C CYS A 622 -18.35 8.53 0.71
N LYS A 623 -18.78 7.95 -0.40
CA LYS A 623 -17.98 7.68 -1.60
C LYS A 623 -18.64 8.34 -2.81
N LEU A 624 -17.82 8.84 -3.73
CA LEU A 624 -18.31 9.41 -4.98
C LEU A 624 -19.04 8.31 -5.77
N ASN A 625 -20.22 8.63 -6.31
CA ASN A 625 -21.03 7.66 -7.05
C ASN A 625 -20.78 7.65 -8.57
N PHE A 626 -19.76 8.39 -9.03
CA PHE A 626 -19.28 8.44 -10.42
C PHE A 626 -17.75 8.59 -10.48
N SER A 627 -17.14 8.30 -11.64
CA SER A 627 -15.68 8.43 -11.87
C SER A 627 -15.36 9.65 -12.74
N ASN A 628 -14.28 10.38 -12.42
CA ASN A 628 -13.85 11.56 -13.20
C ASN A 628 -13.11 11.20 -14.51
N SER A 629 -12.98 9.91 -14.86
CA SER A 629 -12.27 9.45 -16.06
C SER A 629 -12.86 9.98 -17.37
N ASP A 630 -14.14 10.34 -17.38
CA ASP A 630 -14.84 10.81 -18.58
C ASP A 630 -14.56 12.29 -18.90
N CYS A 631 -14.17 13.11 -17.92
CA CYS A 631 -13.97 14.54 -18.13
C CYS A 631 -12.78 14.85 -19.08
N PHE A 632 -11.82 13.93 -19.23
CA PHE A 632 -10.69 14.08 -20.15
C PHE A 632 -11.04 13.78 -21.62
N LEU A 633 -12.25 13.31 -21.90
CA LEU A 633 -12.76 13.14 -23.26
C LEU A 633 -13.47 14.43 -23.70
N LYS A 634 -12.98 15.08 -24.76
CA LYS A 634 -13.64 16.26 -25.34
C LYS A 634 -15.12 15.94 -25.63
N GLY A 635 -16.04 16.64 -24.94
CA GLY A 635 -17.50 16.47 -25.05
C GLY A 635 -18.19 16.01 -23.75
N ALA A 636 -17.46 15.70 -22.67
CA ALA A 636 -18.05 15.18 -21.44
C ALA A 636 -18.66 16.24 -20.49
N ASN A 637 -18.45 17.54 -20.71
CA ASN A 637 -19.03 18.59 -19.86
C ASN A 637 -20.57 18.66 -19.93
N ASP A 638 -21.20 18.09 -20.95
CA ASP A 638 -22.66 18.09 -21.12
C ASP A 638 -23.39 17.09 -20.19
N ASN A 639 -22.67 16.19 -19.52
CA ASN A 639 -23.23 15.15 -18.64
C ASN A 639 -23.09 15.47 -17.15
N TYR A 640 -22.49 16.61 -16.80
CA TYR A 640 -22.38 17.07 -15.43
C TYR A 640 -23.31 18.25 -15.20
N MET A 641 -23.95 18.27 -14.04
CA MET A 641 -24.71 19.43 -13.56
C MET A 641 -24.23 19.83 -12.17
N ILE A 642 -24.57 21.05 -11.76
CA ILE A 642 -24.26 21.55 -10.42
C ILE A 642 -25.50 21.42 -9.55
N SER A 643 -25.34 20.80 -8.38
CA SER A 643 -26.30 20.84 -7.28
C SER A 643 -25.79 21.80 -6.21
N THR A 644 -26.65 22.70 -5.72
CA THR A 644 -26.26 23.71 -4.74
C THR A 644 -26.64 23.28 -3.33
N LEU A 645 -25.69 23.37 -2.42
CA LEU A 645 -25.89 23.22 -0.98
C LEU A 645 -25.66 24.56 -0.27
N GLU A 646 -26.72 25.05 0.36
CA GLU A 646 -26.68 26.30 1.13
C GLU A 646 -26.01 26.08 2.50
N ASN A 647 -25.20 27.05 2.91
CA ASN A 647 -24.55 27.13 4.22
C ASN A 647 -23.75 25.88 4.58
N THR A 648 -23.21 25.16 3.58
CA THR A 648 -22.44 23.94 3.80
C THR A 648 -21.00 24.19 3.39
N VAL A 649 -20.05 23.85 4.25
CA VAL A 649 -18.62 24.14 4.05
C VAL A 649 -17.77 22.93 4.39
N TRP A 650 -16.64 22.78 3.72
CA TRP A 650 -15.60 21.79 4.00
C TRP A 650 -14.26 22.48 4.33
N GLU A 651 -13.32 21.71 4.88
CA GLU A 651 -11.99 22.20 5.21
C GLU A 651 -11.23 22.72 3.99
N ARG A 652 -10.44 23.77 4.24
CA ARG A 652 -9.63 24.48 3.25
C ARG A 652 -8.27 23.81 3.07
N ASP A 653 -8.26 22.78 2.22
CA ASP A 653 -7.06 22.14 1.68
C ASP A 653 -7.08 22.25 0.15
N GLU A 654 -6.92 23.48 -0.32
CA GLU A 654 -7.16 23.86 -1.70
C GLU A 654 -6.05 23.37 -2.65
N PHE A 655 -6.42 23.11 -3.91
CA PHE A 655 -5.45 23.19 -5.01
C PHE A 655 -5.51 24.54 -5.74
N GLU A 656 -6.62 25.27 -5.61
CA GLU A 656 -6.87 26.50 -6.35
C GLU A 656 -7.87 27.40 -5.59
N VAL A 657 -7.59 28.70 -5.54
CA VAL A 657 -8.46 29.75 -4.99
C VAL A 657 -8.64 30.82 -6.06
N LEU A 658 -9.88 31.15 -6.41
CA LEU A 658 -10.20 32.16 -7.42
C LEU A 658 -10.78 33.39 -6.72
N THR A 659 -10.16 34.55 -6.95
CA THR A 659 -10.61 35.83 -6.40
C THR A 659 -10.09 37.00 -7.25
N PRO A 660 -10.91 38.02 -7.55
CA PRO A 660 -12.36 38.07 -7.34
C PRO A 660 -13.12 37.29 -8.42
N VAL A 661 -14.20 36.61 -8.06
CA VAL A 661 -15.11 35.92 -9.00
C VAL A 661 -16.57 36.09 -8.58
N SER A 662 -17.50 36.05 -9.55
CA SER A 662 -18.94 35.99 -9.24
C SER A 662 -19.38 34.58 -8.83
N GLU A 663 -20.59 34.48 -8.30
CA GLU A 663 -21.22 33.21 -7.95
C GLU A 663 -21.28 32.26 -9.17
N GLU A 664 -21.72 32.77 -10.32
CA GLU A 664 -21.85 32.04 -11.57
C GLU A 664 -20.49 31.59 -12.10
N ALA A 665 -19.48 32.47 -12.01
CA ALA A 665 -18.12 32.16 -12.42
C ALA A 665 -17.52 31.04 -11.56
N CYS A 666 -17.77 31.04 -10.25
CA CYS A 666 -17.31 29.97 -9.35
C CYS A 666 -17.94 28.62 -9.69
N SER A 667 -19.26 28.59 -9.91
CA SER A 667 -19.99 27.39 -10.32
C SER A 667 -19.46 26.84 -11.65
N LYS A 668 -19.29 27.70 -12.65
CA LYS A 668 -18.74 27.34 -13.96
C LYS A 668 -17.31 26.83 -13.89
N ALA A 669 -16.45 27.46 -13.08
CA ALA A 669 -15.05 27.04 -12.91
C ALA A 669 -14.92 25.62 -12.34
N CYS A 670 -15.89 25.16 -11.54
CA CYS A 670 -15.92 23.77 -11.08
C CYS A 670 -16.47 22.81 -12.14
N LEU A 671 -17.51 23.24 -12.87
CA LEU A 671 -18.09 22.45 -13.95
C LEU A 671 -17.05 22.16 -15.04
N GLU A 672 -16.21 23.14 -15.38
CA GLU A 672 -15.19 23.02 -16.43
C GLU A 672 -13.91 22.29 -15.99
N ASP A 673 -13.68 22.15 -14.69
CA ASP A 673 -12.50 21.45 -14.16
C ASP A 673 -12.81 19.97 -13.86
N CYS A 674 -12.03 19.08 -14.47
CA CYS A 674 -12.14 17.63 -14.29
C CYS A 674 -11.74 17.12 -12.91
N TYR A 675 -10.99 17.89 -12.15
CA TYR A 675 -10.60 17.55 -10.78
C TYR A 675 -11.52 18.20 -9.73
N CYS A 676 -12.36 19.16 -10.13
CA CYS A 676 -13.30 19.80 -9.23
C CYS A 676 -14.57 18.96 -9.06
N VAL A 677 -14.86 18.60 -7.81
CA VAL A 677 -16.11 17.93 -7.43
C VAL A 677 -17.00 18.85 -6.58
N VAL A 678 -16.40 19.73 -5.78
CA VAL A 678 -17.11 20.76 -5.03
C VAL A 678 -16.37 22.09 -5.21
N ALA A 679 -17.11 23.18 -5.36
CA ALA A 679 -16.62 24.54 -5.22
C ALA A 679 -17.45 25.33 -4.22
N MET A 680 -16.81 26.05 -3.30
CA MET A 680 -17.48 26.82 -2.27
C MET A 680 -17.33 28.31 -2.58
N PHE A 681 -18.46 29.00 -2.76
CA PHE A 681 -18.50 30.43 -3.02
C PHE A 681 -18.82 31.22 -1.76
N ARG A 682 -17.94 32.16 -1.45
CA ARG A 682 -18.10 33.17 -0.40
C ARG A 682 -17.64 34.50 -0.97
N ASP A 683 -18.59 35.33 -1.36
CA ASP A 683 -18.38 36.58 -2.08
C ASP A 683 -17.17 37.40 -1.56
N PRO A 684 -16.19 37.76 -2.41
CA PRO A 684 -16.04 37.50 -3.87
C PRO A 684 -15.09 36.33 -4.20
N THR A 685 -14.96 35.35 -3.30
CA THR A 685 -13.93 34.29 -3.37
C THR A 685 -14.55 32.91 -3.60
N CYS A 686 -13.93 32.12 -4.48
CA CYS A 686 -14.30 30.73 -4.76
C CYS A 686 -13.18 29.78 -4.33
N PHE A 687 -13.54 28.74 -3.57
CA PHE A 687 -12.61 27.74 -3.04
C PHE A 687 -12.89 26.37 -3.66
N LYS A 688 -11.86 25.71 -4.18
CA LYS A 688 -11.97 24.36 -4.77
C LYS A 688 -11.21 23.34 -3.89
N PRO A 689 -11.87 22.69 -2.93
CA PRO A 689 -11.25 21.69 -2.06
C PRO A 689 -10.83 20.43 -2.83
N LYS A 690 -9.71 19.82 -2.44
CA LYS A 690 -9.28 18.51 -2.95
C LYS A 690 -10.12 17.38 -2.34
N LEU A 691 -10.30 16.30 -3.09
CA LEU A 691 -10.77 15.03 -2.52
C LEU A 691 -9.65 14.32 -1.72
N PRO A 692 -10.00 13.54 -0.67
CA PRO A 692 -11.35 13.42 -0.10
C PRO A 692 -11.77 14.68 0.65
N LEU A 693 -13.06 15.05 0.60
CA LEU A 693 -13.55 16.21 1.34
C LEU A 693 -13.47 15.91 2.85
N ARG A 694 -12.98 16.88 3.61
CA ARG A 694 -12.76 16.74 5.07
C ARG A 694 -13.58 17.74 5.84
N TYR A 695 -14.04 17.31 7.02
CA TYR A 695 -14.65 18.15 8.05
C TYR A 695 -15.81 19.01 7.54
N GLY A 696 -16.68 18.40 6.73
CA GLY A 696 -17.87 19.06 6.23
C GLY A 696 -18.82 19.43 7.37
N MET A 697 -19.35 20.64 7.36
CA MET A 697 -20.38 21.08 8.31
C MET A 697 -21.37 22.03 7.65
N LYS A 698 -22.63 21.95 8.10
CA LYS A 698 -23.65 22.95 7.82
C LYS A 698 -23.56 24.04 8.88
N ASN A 699 -23.27 25.27 8.47
CA ASN A 699 -23.09 26.43 9.33
C ASN A 699 -23.93 27.61 8.84
N SER A 700 -25.08 27.82 9.47
CA SER A 700 -25.98 28.92 9.13
C SER A 700 -25.40 30.32 9.40
N SER A 701 -24.32 30.44 10.19
CA SER A 701 -23.68 31.71 10.52
C SER A 701 -22.72 32.21 9.44
N ILE A 702 -22.38 31.39 8.43
CA ILE A 702 -21.47 31.78 7.34
C ILE A 702 -22.22 31.62 6.01
N PRO A 703 -22.68 32.72 5.36
CA PRO A 703 -23.36 32.64 4.08
C PRO A 703 -22.39 32.13 3.02
N THR A 704 -22.50 30.84 2.71
CA THR A 704 -21.65 30.14 1.74
C THR A 704 -22.53 29.26 0.87
N LYS A 705 -22.28 29.29 -0.44
CA LYS A 705 -22.93 28.38 -1.40
C LYS A 705 -21.92 27.36 -1.88
N SER A 706 -22.22 26.08 -1.67
CA SER A 706 -21.39 24.99 -2.16
C SER A 706 -22.00 24.35 -3.39
N PHE A 707 -21.28 24.44 -4.50
CA PHE A 707 -21.62 23.85 -5.79
C PHE A 707 -21.02 22.46 -5.89
N VAL A 708 -21.86 21.44 -5.83
CA VAL A 708 -21.46 20.04 -5.95
C VAL A 708 -21.71 19.58 -7.39
N LYS A 709 -20.63 19.19 -8.06
CA LYS A 709 -20.69 18.60 -9.40
C LYS A 709 -21.27 17.19 -9.28
N ILE A 710 -22.39 16.96 -9.93
CA ILE A 710 -23.04 15.65 -9.98
C ILE A 710 -23.11 15.16 -11.42
N TRP A 711 -22.92 13.86 -11.59
CA TRP A 711 -23.22 13.21 -12.85
C TRP A 711 -24.74 13.14 -13.03
N SER A 712 -25.23 13.71 -14.11
CA SER A 712 -26.63 13.58 -14.52
C SER A 712 -26.65 12.87 -15.85
N LEU A 713 -27.08 11.61 -15.85
CA LEU A 713 -27.73 11.11 -17.04
C LEU A 713 -28.96 11.99 -17.23
N LYS A 714 -29.01 12.76 -18.32
CA LYS A 714 -30.31 13.12 -18.87
C LYS A 714 -31.07 11.81 -19.02
N VAL A 715 -31.99 11.56 -18.09
CA VAL A 715 -32.95 10.48 -18.19
C VAL A 715 -33.68 10.78 -19.48
N MET A 716 -33.44 9.95 -20.51
CA MET A 716 -34.24 9.99 -21.73
C MET A 716 -35.63 9.49 -21.34
N THR A 717 -36.44 10.38 -20.79
CA THR A 717 -37.89 10.19 -20.79
C THR A 717 -38.33 10.19 -22.25
N SER A 718 -39.35 9.40 -22.56
CA SER A 718 -39.82 9.07 -23.90
C SER A 718 -40.30 10.27 -24.75
N GLN A 719 -40.07 11.51 -24.31
CA GLN A 719 -40.57 12.73 -24.95
C GLN A 719 -39.49 13.72 -25.40
N ASP A 720 -38.23 13.58 -25.00
CA ASP A 720 -37.13 14.43 -25.53
C ASP A 720 -36.08 13.57 -26.24
N ARG A 721 -36.26 13.40 -27.56
CA ARG A 721 -35.32 12.72 -28.45
C ARG A 721 -34.51 13.78 -29.23
N PRO A 722 -33.21 13.99 -28.96
CA PRO A 722 -32.32 14.60 -29.94
C PRO A 722 -32.03 13.58 -31.05
N PRO A 723 -32.09 13.94 -32.34
CA PRO A 723 -32.03 12.95 -33.43
C PRO A 723 -30.70 12.21 -33.70
N ASP A 724 -29.59 12.38 -32.96
CA ASP A 724 -28.27 12.11 -33.57
C ASP A 724 -27.21 11.30 -32.76
N VAL A 725 -27.58 10.48 -31.76
CA VAL A 725 -26.60 9.55 -31.11
C VAL A 725 -27.02 8.07 -31.12
N LEU A 726 -28.26 7.77 -31.50
CA LEU A 726 -28.81 6.41 -31.63
C LEU A 726 -29.53 6.18 -32.98
N GLY A 727 -29.36 7.09 -33.95
CA GLY A 727 -30.13 7.13 -35.20
C GLY A 727 -30.04 5.90 -36.11
N ASP A 728 -29.03 5.04 -35.95
CA ASP A 728 -28.76 3.93 -36.88
C ASP A 728 -28.66 2.53 -36.23
N ILE A 729 -28.97 2.37 -34.94
CA ILE A 729 -28.76 1.10 -34.24
C ILE A 729 -30.10 0.38 -34.00
N ASN A 730 -30.39 -0.66 -34.79
CA ASN A 730 -31.56 -1.55 -34.65
C ASN A 730 -31.41 -2.54 -33.47
N LEU A 731 -31.20 -2.04 -32.25
CA LEU A 731 -31.18 -2.85 -31.02
C LEU A 731 -32.45 -2.65 -30.19
N THR A 732 -32.98 -3.74 -29.63
CA THR A 732 -34.16 -3.69 -28.75
C THR A 732 -33.75 -3.34 -27.32
N SER A 733 -34.41 -2.35 -26.71
CA SER A 733 -34.28 -2.07 -25.28
C SER A 733 -35.23 -2.96 -24.49
N PHE A 734 -34.72 -3.65 -23.46
CA PHE A 734 -35.48 -4.50 -22.55
C PHE A 734 -35.45 -3.92 -21.13
N SER A 735 -36.54 -4.09 -20.38
CA SER A 735 -36.53 -3.84 -18.93
C SER A 735 -35.87 -5.01 -18.19
N TYR A 736 -35.39 -4.75 -16.96
CA TYR A 736 -34.85 -5.81 -16.12
C TYR A 736 -35.89 -6.90 -15.87
N HIS A 737 -37.13 -6.50 -15.60
CA HIS A 737 -38.24 -7.43 -15.40
C HIS A 737 -38.49 -8.32 -16.61
N GLN A 738 -38.47 -7.77 -17.85
CA GLN A 738 -38.62 -8.57 -19.06
C GLN A 738 -37.53 -9.63 -19.17
N LEU A 739 -36.28 -9.28 -18.85
CA LEU A 739 -35.16 -10.22 -18.91
C LEU A 739 -35.19 -11.25 -17.76
N ALA A 740 -35.64 -10.86 -16.57
CA ALA A 740 -35.86 -11.79 -15.47
C ALA A 740 -36.91 -12.84 -15.85
N VAL A 741 -38.06 -12.42 -16.41
CA VAL A 741 -39.08 -13.36 -16.91
C VAL A 741 -38.53 -14.23 -18.05
N ALA A 742 -37.82 -13.64 -19.01
CA ALA A 742 -37.27 -14.37 -20.15
C ALA A 742 -36.21 -15.42 -19.77
N THR A 743 -35.58 -15.30 -18.60
CA THR A 743 -34.51 -16.18 -18.11
C THR A 743 -34.90 -17.04 -16.91
N ASP A 744 -36.20 -17.05 -16.56
CA ASP A 744 -36.70 -17.71 -15.35
C ASP A 744 -35.94 -17.30 -14.09
N ASP A 745 -35.83 -15.97 -13.90
CA ASP A 745 -35.05 -15.30 -12.87
C ASP A 745 -33.56 -15.68 -12.87
N PHE A 746 -32.96 -15.70 -14.07
CA PHE A 746 -31.55 -16.01 -14.29
C PHE A 746 -31.13 -17.40 -13.78
N MET A 747 -31.98 -18.42 -13.96
CA MET A 747 -31.76 -19.77 -13.42
C MET A 747 -30.69 -20.56 -14.16
N GLU A 748 -30.75 -20.62 -15.49
CA GLU A 748 -29.84 -21.46 -16.30
C GLU A 748 -28.58 -20.67 -16.74
N GLU A 749 -27.52 -20.74 -15.93
CA GLU A 749 -26.20 -20.19 -16.28
C GLU A 749 -25.52 -21.07 -17.36
N ILE A 750 -25.25 -20.49 -18.53
CA ILE A 750 -24.59 -21.16 -19.66
C ILE A 750 -23.12 -20.74 -19.83
N GLY A 751 -22.66 -19.73 -19.08
CA GLY A 751 -21.28 -19.32 -19.10
C GLY A 751 -20.93 -18.30 -18.04
N LYS A 752 -19.68 -18.35 -17.57
CA LYS A 752 -19.12 -17.38 -16.63
C LYS A 752 -17.75 -16.93 -17.12
N GLY A 753 -17.64 -15.64 -17.41
CA GLY A 753 -16.42 -14.99 -17.89
C GLY A 753 -15.87 -13.98 -16.90
N ALA A 754 -14.78 -13.30 -17.29
CA ALA A 754 -14.25 -12.18 -16.51
C ALA A 754 -15.28 -11.05 -16.41
N SER A 755 -16.00 -10.79 -17.51
CA SER A 755 -16.97 -9.70 -17.74
C SER A 755 -18.30 -9.86 -17.00
N GLY A 756 -18.66 -11.08 -16.59
CA GLY A 756 -19.94 -11.39 -15.94
C GLY A 756 -20.44 -12.80 -16.25
N ARG A 757 -21.72 -13.02 -15.98
CA ARG A 757 -22.42 -14.30 -16.21
C ARG A 757 -23.36 -14.22 -17.40
N VAL A 758 -23.53 -15.35 -18.07
CA VAL A 758 -24.40 -15.49 -19.23
C VAL A 758 -25.47 -16.52 -18.91
N TYR A 759 -26.72 -16.13 -19.10
CA TYR A 759 -27.90 -16.94 -18.81
C TYR A 759 -28.64 -17.27 -20.10
N LYS A 760 -29.24 -18.45 -20.16
CA LYS A 760 -30.13 -18.82 -21.26
C LYS A 760 -31.52 -18.26 -21.00
N GLY A 761 -32.17 -17.78 -22.06
CA GLY A 761 -33.54 -17.32 -21.99
C GLY A 761 -34.29 -17.49 -23.30
N SER A 762 -35.57 -17.15 -23.29
CA SER A 762 -36.46 -17.14 -24.45
C SER A 762 -37.35 -15.91 -24.44
N LEU A 763 -37.37 -15.16 -25.54
CA LEU A 763 -38.25 -13.99 -25.65
C LEU A 763 -39.66 -14.41 -26.07
N PRO A 764 -40.72 -14.10 -25.28
CA PRO A 764 -42.10 -14.47 -25.60
C PRO A 764 -42.63 -13.80 -26.88
N GLU A 765 -42.25 -12.54 -27.11
CA GLU A 765 -42.79 -11.68 -28.16
C GLU A 765 -42.36 -12.08 -29.60
N ASN A 766 -41.36 -12.97 -29.74
CA ASN A 766 -40.79 -13.38 -31.03
C ASN A 766 -40.81 -14.91 -31.24
N GLY A 767 -41.90 -15.58 -30.86
CA GLY A 767 -42.10 -17.00 -31.15
C GLY A 767 -41.14 -17.95 -30.42
N GLY A 768 -40.65 -17.57 -29.24
CA GLY A 768 -39.77 -18.41 -28.42
C GLY A 768 -38.32 -18.48 -28.87
N LYS A 769 -37.84 -17.47 -29.61
CA LYS A 769 -36.43 -17.41 -30.03
C LYS A 769 -35.49 -17.44 -28.82
N GLY A 770 -34.58 -18.41 -28.79
CA GLY A 770 -33.58 -18.55 -27.73
C GLY A 770 -32.57 -17.40 -27.74
N ILE A 771 -32.29 -16.87 -26.55
CA ILE A 771 -31.38 -15.75 -26.32
C ILE A 771 -30.32 -16.12 -25.26
N ALA A 772 -29.19 -15.42 -25.32
CA ALA A 772 -28.16 -15.44 -24.29
C ALA A 772 -28.09 -14.06 -23.61
N VAL A 773 -28.32 -14.03 -22.31
CA VAL A 773 -28.43 -12.82 -21.49
C VAL A 773 -27.16 -12.67 -20.65
N LYS A 774 -26.25 -11.78 -21.06
CA LYS A 774 -25.00 -11.49 -20.37
C LYS A 774 -25.22 -10.38 -19.35
N ARG A 775 -25.21 -10.73 -18.07
CA ARG A 775 -25.27 -9.79 -16.95
C ARG A 775 -23.85 -9.44 -16.51
N LEU A 776 -23.49 -8.16 -16.59
CA LEU A 776 -22.17 -7.71 -16.19
C LEU A 776 -22.11 -7.57 -14.65
N GLU A 777 -21.10 -8.21 -14.03
CA GLU A 777 -20.97 -8.31 -12.56
C GLU A 777 -19.70 -7.61 -12.01
N LYS A 778 -18.98 -6.85 -12.85
CA LYS A 778 -17.76 -6.13 -12.45
C LYS A 778 -18.06 -4.93 -11.56
N LEU A 779 -17.01 -4.38 -10.92
CA LEU A 779 -17.05 -3.03 -10.34
C LEU A 779 -17.71 -2.07 -11.32
N VAL A 780 -18.59 -1.19 -10.82
CA VAL A 780 -19.52 -0.36 -11.61
C VAL A 780 -18.81 0.31 -12.81
N GLU A 781 -17.60 0.82 -12.62
CA GLU A 781 -16.80 1.49 -13.66
C GLU A 781 -16.32 0.56 -14.79
N ASP A 782 -15.79 -0.63 -14.47
CA ASP A 782 -15.31 -1.57 -15.48
C ASP A 782 -16.46 -2.23 -16.24
N GLY A 783 -17.58 -2.49 -15.53
CA GLY A 783 -18.81 -3.02 -16.11
C GLY A 783 -19.46 -2.04 -17.08
N GLU A 784 -19.56 -0.75 -16.73
CA GLU A 784 -20.10 0.29 -17.62
C GLU A 784 -19.23 0.45 -18.88
N ARG A 785 -17.91 0.49 -18.72
CA ARG A 785 -16.99 0.63 -19.86
C ARG A 785 -17.14 -0.52 -20.86
N GLU A 786 -17.22 -1.76 -20.38
CA GLU A 786 -17.44 -2.92 -21.24
C GLU A 786 -18.83 -2.89 -21.89
N PHE A 787 -19.87 -2.53 -21.14
CA PHE A 787 -21.22 -2.35 -21.67
C PHE A 787 -21.28 -1.36 -22.83
N GLN A 788 -20.72 -0.16 -22.65
CA GLN A 788 -20.68 0.89 -23.66
C GLN A 788 -19.84 0.49 -24.87
N ASN A 789 -18.72 -0.20 -24.65
CA ASN A 789 -17.84 -0.63 -25.72
C ASN A 789 -18.51 -1.69 -26.60
N GLU A 790 -19.18 -2.68 -25.99
CA GLU A 790 -19.97 -3.66 -26.74
C GLU A 790 -21.13 -3.00 -27.49
N MET A 791 -21.90 -2.13 -26.83
CA MET A 791 -22.99 -1.37 -27.47
C MET A 791 -22.54 -0.56 -28.70
N LYS A 792 -21.36 0.08 -28.63
CA LYS A 792 -20.81 0.90 -29.74
C LYS A 792 -20.28 0.05 -30.90
N ILE A 793 -19.64 -1.09 -30.59
CA ILE A 793 -18.97 -1.93 -31.59
C ILE A 793 -19.96 -2.91 -32.20
N ILE A 794 -20.48 -3.86 -31.40
CA ILE A 794 -21.30 -4.94 -31.95
C ILE A 794 -22.70 -4.47 -32.37
N GLY A 795 -23.19 -3.36 -31.78
CA GLY A 795 -24.46 -2.74 -32.17
C GLY A 795 -24.47 -2.20 -33.61
N ARG A 796 -23.30 -1.91 -34.19
CA ARG A 796 -23.17 -1.37 -35.56
C ARG A 796 -22.59 -2.37 -36.57
N THR A 797 -22.15 -3.54 -36.12
CA THR A 797 -21.54 -4.54 -36.99
C THR A 797 -22.49 -5.71 -37.25
N HIS A 798 -22.58 -6.16 -38.51
CA HIS A 798 -23.38 -7.32 -38.87
C HIS A 798 -22.62 -8.21 -39.85
N HIS A 799 -22.17 -9.38 -39.37
CA HIS A 799 -21.46 -10.34 -40.21
C HIS A 799 -21.75 -11.77 -39.75
N LYS A 800 -21.82 -12.73 -40.68
CA LYS A 800 -22.19 -14.13 -40.42
C LYS A 800 -21.28 -14.84 -39.40
N ASN A 801 -20.03 -14.39 -39.28
CA ASN A 801 -19.02 -14.94 -38.36
C ASN A 801 -18.79 -14.07 -37.11
N LEU A 802 -19.72 -13.18 -36.76
CA LEU A 802 -19.73 -12.43 -35.49
C LEU A 802 -21.05 -12.69 -34.75
N VAL A 803 -21.01 -12.84 -33.44
CA VAL A 803 -22.22 -13.08 -32.63
C VAL A 803 -23.07 -11.81 -32.58
N ARG A 804 -24.34 -11.93 -32.98
CA ARG A 804 -25.26 -10.80 -33.07
C ARG A 804 -25.76 -10.36 -31.70
N LEU A 805 -25.56 -9.08 -31.39
CA LEU A 805 -26.27 -8.40 -30.30
C LEU A 805 -27.72 -8.12 -30.76
N ILE A 806 -28.68 -8.54 -29.96
CA ILE A 806 -30.12 -8.38 -30.19
C ILE A 806 -30.62 -7.13 -29.46
N GLY A 807 -30.13 -6.89 -28.25
CA GLY A 807 -30.58 -5.78 -27.44
C GLY A 807 -29.85 -5.64 -26.11
N PHE A 808 -30.38 -4.80 -25.24
CA PHE A 808 -29.74 -4.45 -23.97
C PHE A 808 -30.77 -4.05 -22.90
N CYS A 809 -30.34 -4.07 -21.64
CA CYS A 809 -31.03 -3.44 -20.52
C CYS A 809 -30.04 -2.51 -19.79
N CYS A 810 -30.48 -1.26 -19.60
CA CYS A 810 -29.76 -0.21 -18.87
C CYS A 810 -30.74 0.42 -17.87
N GLU A 811 -31.03 -0.30 -16.78
CA GLU A 811 -32.01 0.10 -15.76
C GLU A 811 -31.34 0.17 -14.39
N GLY A 812 -31.26 1.35 -13.78
CA GLY A 812 -30.56 1.55 -12.51
C GLY A 812 -29.09 1.10 -12.58
N SER A 813 -28.71 0.13 -11.72
CA SER A 813 -27.39 -0.49 -11.71
C SER A 813 -27.26 -1.70 -12.66
N HIS A 814 -28.34 -2.11 -13.32
CA HIS A 814 -28.34 -3.26 -14.21
C HIS A 814 -27.76 -2.89 -15.58
N ARG A 815 -26.69 -3.59 -15.97
CA ARG A 815 -26.08 -3.56 -17.31
C ARG A 815 -26.11 -4.97 -17.88
N ILE A 816 -27.03 -5.19 -18.81
CA ILE A 816 -27.29 -6.52 -19.36
C ILE A 816 -27.32 -6.44 -20.89
N LEU A 817 -26.61 -7.35 -21.55
CA LEU A 817 -26.53 -7.45 -23.00
C LEU A 817 -27.22 -8.74 -23.46
N VAL A 818 -28.02 -8.66 -24.52
CA VAL A 818 -28.83 -9.77 -25.02
C VAL A 818 -28.33 -10.16 -26.41
N TYR A 819 -27.83 -11.39 -26.55
CA TYR A 819 -27.28 -11.93 -27.80
C TYR A 819 -28.13 -13.08 -28.35
N GLU A 820 -27.90 -13.44 -29.61
CA GLU A 820 -28.37 -14.72 -30.14
C GLU A 820 -27.78 -15.91 -29.34
N LEU A 821 -28.60 -16.94 -29.11
CA LEU A 821 -28.14 -18.13 -28.39
C LEU A 821 -27.28 -19.03 -29.30
N MET A 822 -26.06 -19.29 -28.85
CA MET A 822 -25.10 -20.18 -29.53
C MET A 822 -25.21 -21.60 -28.94
N LYS A 823 -26.06 -22.44 -29.53
CA LYS A 823 -26.48 -23.75 -28.97
C LYS A 823 -25.33 -24.74 -28.72
N ASN A 824 -24.26 -24.69 -29.51
CA ASN A 824 -23.15 -25.64 -29.42
C ASN A 824 -21.99 -25.11 -28.55
N GLY A 825 -22.20 -24.01 -27.81
CA GLY A 825 -21.24 -23.49 -26.84
C GLY A 825 -19.97 -22.91 -27.48
N SER A 826 -18.87 -22.89 -26.72
CA SER A 826 -17.59 -22.33 -27.17
C SER A 826 -16.67 -23.37 -27.80
N LEU A 827 -15.84 -22.92 -28.73
CA LEU A 827 -14.81 -23.72 -29.39
C LEU A 827 -13.88 -24.37 -28.35
N GLY A 828 -13.53 -23.67 -27.27
CA GLY A 828 -12.72 -24.22 -26.19
C GLY A 828 -13.31 -25.48 -25.54
N ASN A 829 -14.64 -25.59 -25.43
CA ASN A 829 -15.27 -26.83 -24.97
C ASN A 829 -15.16 -27.93 -26.03
N LEU A 830 -15.39 -27.59 -27.30
CA LEU A 830 -15.35 -28.53 -28.43
C LEU A 830 -13.97 -29.17 -28.63
N ILE A 831 -12.87 -28.42 -28.47
CA ILE A 831 -11.51 -28.94 -28.73
C ILE A 831 -10.78 -29.45 -27.48
N PHE A 832 -11.15 -29.02 -26.27
CA PHE A 832 -10.43 -29.41 -25.04
C PHE A 832 -11.21 -30.29 -24.06
N LYS A 833 -12.54 -30.34 -24.14
CA LYS A 833 -13.36 -31.11 -23.17
C LYS A 833 -14.07 -32.31 -23.79
N ASP A 834 -14.44 -32.25 -25.06
CA ASP A 834 -15.17 -33.33 -25.70
C ASP A 834 -14.29 -34.56 -25.92
N LYS A 835 -14.85 -35.74 -25.60
CA LYS A 835 -14.15 -37.04 -25.76
C LYS A 835 -13.84 -37.37 -27.23
N LYS A 836 -14.53 -36.74 -28.18
CA LYS A 836 -14.35 -36.92 -29.61
C LYS A 836 -13.92 -35.60 -30.23
N GLN A 837 -12.66 -35.53 -30.65
CA GLN A 837 -12.15 -34.35 -31.32
C GLN A 837 -12.89 -34.09 -32.65
N PRO A 838 -13.04 -32.82 -33.06
CA PRO A 838 -13.66 -32.49 -34.34
C PRO A 838 -12.84 -33.05 -35.51
N SER A 839 -13.55 -33.46 -36.57
CA SER A 839 -12.90 -33.88 -37.82
C SER A 839 -12.08 -32.75 -38.41
N TRP A 840 -11.06 -33.09 -39.22
CA TRP A 840 -10.21 -32.11 -39.88
C TRP A 840 -11.01 -31.07 -40.69
N LYS A 841 -12.03 -31.52 -41.44
CA LYS A 841 -12.93 -30.65 -42.20
C LYS A 841 -13.65 -29.61 -41.33
N VAL A 842 -14.01 -29.97 -40.09
CA VAL A 842 -14.63 -29.04 -39.14
C VAL A 842 -13.60 -28.05 -38.60
N ARG A 843 -12.37 -28.51 -38.29
CA ARG A 843 -11.27 -27.65 -37.84
C ARG A 843 -10.91 -26.58 -38.88
N THR A 844 -10.78 -26.97 -40.15
CA THR A 844 -10.47 -26.04 -41.25
C THR A 844 -11.62 -25.06 -41.51
N LYS A 845 -12.87 -25.54 -41.48
CA LYS A 845 -14.07 -24.68 -41.58
C LYS A 845 -14.07 -23.60 -40.49
N ILE A 846 -13.93 -24.00 -39.22
CA ILE A 846 -13.93 -23.07 -38.08
C ILE A 846 -12.82 -22.03 -38.22
N THR A 847 -11.61 -22.48 -38.57
CA THR A 847 -10.46 -21.59 -38.76
C THR A 847 -10.76 -20.52 -39.82
N LEU A 848 -11.27 -20.94 -40.98
CA LEU A 848 -11.60 -20.05 -42.08
C LEU A 848 -12.70 -19.04 -41.69
N GLU A 849 -13.69 -19.49 -40.92
CA GLU A 849 -14.79 -18.65 -40.43
C GLU A 849 -14.30 -17.58 -39.44
N VAL A 850 -13.40 -17.93 -38.52
CA VAL A 850 -12.75 -16.94 -37.63
C VAL A 850 -11.90 -15.96 -38.44
N ALA A 851 -11.16 -16.45 -39.44
CA ALA A 851 -10.34 -15.58 -40.30
C ALA A 851 -11.20 -14.56 -41.05
N LYS A 852 -12.35 -14.99 -41.59
CA LYS A 852 -13.33 -14.12 -42.25
C LYS A 852 -13.94 -13.10 -41.29
N GLY A 853 -14.27 -13.51 -40.06
CA GLY A 853 -14.75 -12.60 -39.02
C GLY A 853 -13.74 -11.49 -38.68
N LEU A 854 -12.46 -11.84 -38.53
CA LEU A 854 -11.41 -10.86 -38.28
C LEU A 854 -11.12 -9.97 -39.48
N HIS A 855 -11.13 -10.52 -40.70
CA HIS A 855 -10.99 -9.72 -41.92
C HIS A 855 -12.08 -8.63 -42.01
N TYR A 856 -13.33 -8.99 -41.72
CA TYR A 856 -14.43 -8.04 -41.67
C TYR A 856 -14.18 -6.91 -40.66
N LEU A 857 -13.73 -7.23 -39.44
CA LEU A 857 -13.42 -6.23 -38.41
C LEU A 857 -12.24 -5.31 -38.79
N HIS A 858 -11.23 -5.87 -39.46
CA HIS A 858 -9.99 -5.16 -39.77
C HIS A 858 -10.08 -4.31 -41.04
N GLU A 859 -10.83 -4.75 -42.05
CA GLU A 859 -10.74 -4.18 -43.41
C GLU A 859 -12.10 -3.85 -44.04
N GLU A 860 -13.22 -4.45 -43.62
CA GLU A 860 -14.54 -4.24 -44.24
C GLU A 860 -15.47 -3.32 -43.44
N CYS A 861 -15.23 -3.14 -42.14
CA CYS A 861 -15.97 -2.17 -41.32
C CYS A 861 -15.59 -0.73 -41.67
N GLU A 862 -16.58 0.18 -41.67
CA GLU A 862 -16.38 1.62 -41.88
C GLU A 862 -15.32 2.18 -40.92
N THR A 863 -15.39 1.75 -39.66
CA THR A 863 -14.37 2.02 -38.65
C THR A 863 -13.61 0.73 -38.36
N LYS A 864 -12.28 0.75 -38.50
CA LYS A 864 -11.42 -0.41 -38.23
C LYS A 864 -11.48 -0.79 -36.74
N ILE A 865 -11.76 -2.06 -36.47
CA ILE A 865 -11.93 -2.60 -35.11
C ILE A 865 -10.81 -3.60 -34.80
N ILE A 866 -10.13 -3.43 -33.65
CA ILE A 866 -9.22 -4.44 -33.09
C ILE A 866 -9.97 -5.15 -31.96
N HIS A 867 -10.03 -6.48 -31.97
CA HIS A 867 -10.77 -7.26 -30.98
C HIS A 867 -10.04 -7.37 -29.63
N CYS A 868 -8.71 -7.53 -29.64
CA CYS A 868 -7.84 -7.61 -28.46
C CYS A 868 -8.01 -8.83 -27.54
N ASP A 869 -8.94 -9.76 -27.80
CA ASP A 869 -9.18 -10.93 -26.93
C ASP A 869 -9.63 -12.18 -27.71
N ILE A 870 -8.94 -12.47 -28.81
CA ILE A 870 -9.21 -13.66 -29.61
C ILE A 870 -8.62 -14.91 -28.92
N LYS A 871 -9.50 -15.87 -28.60
CA LYS A 871 -9.17 -17.13 -27.93
C LYS A 871 -10.30 -18.16 -28.14
N PRO A 872 -10.07 -19.47 -27.91
CA PRO A 872 -11.08 -20.52 -28.13
C PRO A 872 -12.39 -20.30 -27.34
N HIS A 873 -12.34 -19.63 -26.18
CA HIS A 873 -13.53 -19.40 -25.35
C HIS A 873 -14.44 -18.30 -25.90
N ASN A 874 -13.91 -17.42 -26.75
CA ASN A 874 -14.64 -16.30 -27.35
C ASN A 874 -15.10 -16.60 -28.78
N VAL A 875 -14.84 -17.80 -29.30
CA VAL A 875 -15.39 -18.32 -30.55
C VAL A 875 -16.53 -19.27 -30.20
N LEU A 876 -17.76 -18.93 -30.60
CA LEU A 876 -18.97 -19.68 -30.28
C LEU A 876 -19.53 -20.39 -31.51
N MET A 877 -20.22 -21.50 -31.29
CA MET A 877 -20.75 -22.37 -32.33
C MET A 877 -22.29 -22.30 -32.36
N ASP A 878 -22.83 -21.95 -33.53
CA ASP A 878 -24.28 -21.97 -33.74
C ASP A 878 -24.80 -23.40 -33.98
N GLU A 879 -26.11 -23.55 -34.17
CA GLU A 879 -26.77 -24.84 -34.41
C GLU A 879 -26.23 -25.60 -35.62
N SER A 880 -25.67 -24.90 -36.62
CA SER A 880 -25.12 -25.48 -37.85
C SER A 880 -23.63 -25.82 -37.76
N MET A 881 -23.04 -25.74 -36.56
CA MET A 881 -21.60 -25.84 -36.33
C MET A 881 -20.83 -24.80 -37.18
N SER A 882 -21.32 -23.58 -37.23
CA SER A 882 -20.61 -22.43 -37.81
C SER A 882 -20.06 -21.54 -36.69
N ALA A 883 -18.82 -21.08 -36.86
CA ALA A 883 -18.08 -20.33 -35.86
C ALA A 883 -18.37 -18.83 -35.95
N LYS A 884 -18.59 -18.22 -34.78
CA LYS A 884 -18.79 -16.78 -34.64
C LYS A 884 -17.95 -16.21 -33.50
N ILE A 885 -17.32 -15.06 -33.73
CA ILE A 885 -16.52 -14.33 -32.74
C ILE A 885 -17.44 -13.55 -31.80
N SER A 886 -17.13 -13.57 -30.51
CA SER A 886 -17.90 -12.94 -29.42
C SER A 886 -17.00 -12.20 -28.44
N ASP A 887 -17.62 -11.48 -27.50
CA ASP A 887 -16.97 -10.75 -26.38
C ASP A 887 -16.13 -9.54 -26.81
N PHE A 888 -16.82 -8.46 -27.18
CA PHE A 888 -16.20 -7.22 -27.66
C PHE A 888 -15.87 -6.23 -26.54
N GLY A 889 -15.94 -6.64 -25.27
CA GLY A 889 -15.75 -5.75 -24.11
C GLY A 889 -14.40 -5.05 -24.09
N LEU A 890 -13.35 -5.67 -24.64
CA LEU A 890 -11.99 -5.13 -24.71
C LEU A 890 -11.62 -4.51 -26.07
N SER A 891 -12.50 -4.60 -27.06
CA SER A 891 -12.24 -4.18 -28.44
C SER A 891 -11.99 -2.67 -28.57
N LYS A 892 -11.33 -2.24 -29.65
CA LYS A 892 -10.94 -0.85 -29.90
C LYS A 892 -11.37 -0.40 -31.28
N LEU A 893 -12.07 0.74 -31.35
CA LEU A 893 -12.35 1.46 -32.59
C LEU A 893 -11.20 2.40 -32.91
N LEU A 894 -10.62 2.28 -34.11
CA LEU A 894 -9.62 3.22 -34.63
C LEU A 894 -10.30 4.31 -35.46
N LYS A 895 -9.88 5.57 -35.32
CA LYS A 895 -10.38 6.65 -36.20
C LYS A 895 -10.07 6.35 -37.69
N PRO A 896 -10.81 6.91 -38.66
CA PRO A 896 -10.60 6.64 -40.08
C PRO A 896 -9.13 6.76 -40.56
N ASP A 897 -8.39 7.74 -40.04
CA ASP A 897 -6.98 7.98 -40.39
C ASP A 897 -5.98 7.27 -39.44
N GLN A 898 -6.47 6.55 -38.44
CA GLN A 898 -5.65 5.96 -37.39
C GLN A 898 -5.37 4.48 -37.68
N THR A 899 -4.09 4.13 -37.79
CA THR A 899 -3.65 2.74 -38.02
C THR A 899 -3.15 2.04 -36.75
N ARG A 900 -2.96 2.79 -35.66
CA ARG A 900 -2.20 2.44 -34.45
C ARG A 900 -2.83 3.07 -33.22
N THR A 901 -2.83 2.40 -32.06
CA THR A 901 -3.34 2.96 -30.79
C THR A 901 -2.43 2.66 -29.61
N TYR A 902 -2.35 3.58 -28.64
CA TYR A 902 -1.62 3.38 -27.38
C TYR A 902 -2.62 3.01 -26.29
N THR A 903 -2.49 1.83 -25.71
CA THR A 903 -3.41 1.37 -24.66
C THR A 903 -2.70 0.43 -23.69
N ILE A 904 -3.19 0.38 -22.45
CA ILE A 904 -2.67 -0.49 -21.38
C ILE A 904 -2.84 -1.96 -21.84
N PRO A 905 -1.89 -2.87 -21.55
CA PRO A 905 -2.01 -4.28 -21.88
C PRO A 905 -3.33 -4.87 -21.39
N ARG A 906 -4.16 -5.34 -22.32
CA ARG A 906 -5.48 -5.92 -22.07
C ARG A 906 -5.71 -7.08 -23.05
N GLY A 907 -5.58 -8.30 -22.57
CA GLY A 907 -5.80 -9.53 -23.34
C GLY A 907 -5.77 -10.78 -22.44
N THR A 908 -5.88 -11.96 -23.04
CA THR A 908 -5.71 -13.23 -22.32
C THR A 908 -4.28 -13.73 -22.48
N ARG A 909 -3.57 -13.89 -21.35
CA ARG A 909 -2.19 -14.41 -21.32
C ARG A 909 -2.04 -15.69 -22.15
N GLY A 910 -1.04 -15.73 -23.01
CA GLY A 910 -0.79 -16.83 -23.97
C GLY A 910 -1.30 -16.54 -25.39
N TYR A 911 -2.22 -15.58 -25.56
CA TYR A 911 -2.68 -15.08 -26.86
C TYR A 911 -2.19 -13.65 -27.15
N GLU A 912 -1.63 -12.98 -26.15
CA GLU A 912 -1.13 -11.62 -26.26
C GLU A 912 0.14 -11.53 -27.12
N ALA A 913 0.08 -10.72 -28.17
CA ALA A 913 1.21 -10.40 -29.02
C ALA A 913 2.38 -9.71 -28.26
N PRO A 914 3.65 -9.93 -28.65
CA PRO A 914 4.83 -9.38 -27.95
C PRO A 914 4.82 -7.85 -27.78
N GLU A 915 4.24 -7.11 -28.73
CA GLU A 915 4.16 -5.65 -28.66
C GLU A 915 3.33 -5.13 -27.49
N TRP A 916 2.44 -5.93 -26.90
CA TRP A 916 1.71 -5.56 -25.69
C TRP A 916 2.65 -5.31 -24.50
N HIS A 917 3.83 -5.92 -24.49
CA HIS A 917 4.76 -5.89 -23.36
C HIS A 917 5.98 -4.98 -23.60
N ARG A 918 6.11 -4.39 -24.80
CA ARG A 918 7.21 -3.48 -25.15
C ARG A 918 6.82 -2.04 -24.81
N ASN A 919 7.61 -1.35 -23.98
CA ASN A 919 7.39 0.05 -23.67
C ASN A 919 7.29 0.89 -24.96
N ASN A 920 6.25 1.75 -25.03
CA ASN A 920 6.06 2.72 -26.11
C ASN A 920 5.79 2.14 -27.52
N THR A 921 5.35 0.89 -27.64
CA THR A 921 4.96 0.30 -28.94
C THR A 921 3.43 0.35 -29.12
N PRO A 922 2.91 0.92 -30.23
CA PRO A 922 1.47 1.00 -30.46
C PRO A 922 0.87 -0.34 -30.93
N VAL A 923 -0.35 -0.63 -30.48
CA VAL A 923 -1.13 -1.81 -30.87
C VAL A 923 -1.82 -1.56 -32.22
N THR A 924 -1.84 -2.58 -33.07
CA THR A 924 -2.50 -2.57 -34.40
C THR A 924 -3.37 -3.82 -34.56
N THR A 925 -4.06 -3.94 -35.70
CA THR A 925 -4.78 -5.17 -36.07
C THR A 925 -3.88 -6.42 -36.11
N LYS A 926 -2.54 -6.25 -36.21
CA LYS A 926 -1.58 -7.35 -36.16
C LYS A 926 -1.53 -8.06 -34.80
N ALA A 927 -2.06 -7.45 -33.73
CA ALA A 927 -2.19 -8.11 -32.44
C ALA A 927 -3.26 -9.22 -32.48
N ASP A 928 -4.38 -8.99 -33.18
CA ASP A 928 -5.40 -10.01 -33.43
C ASP A 928 -4.88 -11.11 -34.35
N VAL A 929 -4.03 -10.77 -35.34
CA VAL A 929 -3.37 -11.77 -36.20
C VAL A 929 -2.50 -12.71 -35.39
N TYR A 930 -1.72 -12.19 -34.43
CA TYR A 930 -0.93 -13.03 -33.52
C TYR A 930 -1.83 -13.96 -32.69
N SER A 931 -2.88 -13.40 -32.09
CA SER A 931 -3.86 -14.16 -31.30
C SER A 931 -4.53 -15.26 -32.12
N PHE A 932 -4.86 -14.97 -33.38
CA PHE A 932 -5.37 -15.93 -34.36
C PHE A 932 -4.36 -17.04 -34.68
N GLY A 933 -3.07 -16.72 -34.79
CA GLY A 933 -2.02 -17.71 -35.02
C GLY A 933 -1.92 -18.74 -33.90
N ILE A 934 -2.00 -18.31 -32.65
CA ILE A 934 -2.06 -19.22 -31.49
C ILE A 934 -3.33 -20.06 -31.52
N LEU A 935 -4.49 -19.42 -31.73
CA LEU A 935 -5.79 -20.11 -31.85
C LEU A 935 -5.78 -21.18 -32.96
N LEU A 936 -5.19 -20.86 -34.11
CA LEU A 936 -5.04 -21.78 -35.26
C LEU A 936 -4.25 -23.03 -34.86
N LEU A 937 -3.12 -22.87 -34.18
CA LEU A 937 -2.30 -24.00 -33.74
C LEU A 937 -3.03 -24.86 -32.69
N GLU A 938 -3.81 -24.25 -31.81
CA GLU A 938 -4.69 -24.99 -30.88
C GLU A 938 -5.80 -25.75 -31.61
N ILE A 939 -6.42 -25.17 -32.64
CA ILE A 939 -7.45 -25.83 -33.44
C ILE A 939 -6.85 -27.05 -34.18
N VAL A 940 -5.70 -26.86 -34.82
CA VAL A 940 -5.01 -27.90 -35.58
C VAL A 940 -4.61 -29.07 -34.68
N SER A 941 -4.04 -28.76 -33.51
CA SER A 941 -3.53 -29.79 -32.57
C SER A 941 -4.58 -30.34 -31.61
N CYS A 942 -5.70 -29.65 -31.41
CA CYS A 942 -6.62 -29.86 -30.28
C CYS A 942 -5.91 -29.90 -28.92
N ARG A 943 -4.77 -29.20 -28.78
CA ARG A 943 -4.02 -29.01 -27.54
C ARG A 943 -4.06 -27.55 -27.12
N LYS A 944 -3.99 -27.31 -25.81
CA LYS A 944 -3.91 -25.96 -25.25
C LYS A 944 -2.53 -25.36 -25.53
N ASN A 945 -2.45 -24.04 -25.71
CA ASN A 945 -1.18 -23.35 -25.95
C ASN A 945 -0.18 -23.52 -24.80
N LEU A 946 -0.70 -23.76 -23.59
CA LEU A 946 0.03 -24.10 -22.39
C LEU A 946 -0.65 -25.31 -21.74
N ASP A 947 0.00 -26.47 -21.79
CA ASP A 947 -0.48 -27.71 -21.22
C ASP A 947 0.49 -28.26 -20.17
N LEU A 948 0.23 -27.96 -18.90
CA LEU A 948 1.05 -28.41 -17.77
C LEU A 948 0.98 -29.92 -17.51
N SER A 949 0.09 -30.64 -18.19
CA SER A 949 -0.01 -32.10 -18.08
C SER A 949 0.86 -32.85 -19.10
N ALA A 950 1.42 -32.12 -20.07
CA ALA A 950 2.33 -32.66 -21.07
C ALA A 950 3.76 -32.83 -20.51
N PRO A 951 4.61 -33.67 -21.13
CA PRO A 951 6.03 -33.75 -20.80
C PRO A 951 6.71 -32.37 -20.86
N ASP A 952 7.75 -32.16 -20.05
CA ASP A 952 8.40 -30.85 -19.87
C ASP A 952 8.77 -30.13 -21.18
N ASP A 953 9.18 -30.90 -22.20
CA ASP A 953 9.55 -30.37 -23.50
C ASP A 953 8.34 -30.05 -24.41
N GLU A 954 7.15 -30.52 -24.07
CA GLU A 954 5.91 -30.31 -24.83
C GLU A 954 4.90 -29.36 -24.17
N ILE A 955 5.25 -28.74 -23.03
CA ILE A 955 4.36 -27.86 -22.26
C ILE A 955 3.88 -26.65 -23.09
N ILE A 956 4.77 -26.09 -23.91
CA ILE A 956 4.49 -24.93 -24.77
C ILE A 956 4.17 -25.43 -26.17
N LEU A 957 2.92 -25.22 -26.61
CA LEU A 957 2.44 -25.74 -27.89
C LEU A 957 3.27 -25.24 -29.07
N MET A 958 3.63 -23.97 -29.07
CA MET A 958 4.45 -23.35 -30.12
C MET A 958 5.77 -24.07 -30.33
N ASP A 959 6.52 -24.28 -29.25
CA ASP A 959 7.85 -24.90 -29.28
C ASP A 959 7.75 -26.37 -29.72
N TRP A 960 6.72 -27.08 -29.26
CA TRP A 960 6.47 -28.47 -29.65
C TRP A 960 6.11 -28.61 -31.13
N VAL A 961 5.17 -27.79 -31.64
CA VAL A 961 4.78 -27.82 -33.06
C VAL A 961 5.96 -27.42 -33.94
N GLN A 962 6.79 -26.45 -33.51
CA GLN A 962 8.00 -26.06 -34.23
C GLN A 962 8.99 -27.22 -34.33
N ARG A 963 9.27 -27.92 -33.23
CA ARG A 963 10.14 -29.11 -33.26
C ARG A 963 9.58 -30.21 -34.17
N CYS A 964 8.27 -30.45 -34.14
CA CYS A 964 7.63 -31.42 -35.03
C CYS A 964 7.74 -30.99 -36.51
N TYR A 965 7.63 -29.70 -36.81
CA TYR A 965 7.81 -29.15 -38.15
C TYR A 965 9.26 -29.33 -38.64
N GLU A 966 10.24 -28.96 -37.81
CA GLU A 966 11.69 -29.07 -38.13
C GLU A 966 12.14 -30.53 -38.29
N ALA A 967 11.58 -31.45 -37.50
CA ALA A 967 11.87 -32.88 -37.57
C ALA A 967 11.14 -33.61 -38.71
N GLY A 968 10.23 -32.94 -39.44
CA GLY A 968 9.37 -33.59 -40.45
C GLY A 968 8.31 -34.53 -39.86
N GLU A 969 7.96 -34.35 -38.59
CA GLU A 969 7.06 -35.22 -37.82
C GLU A 969 5.67 -34.59 -37.59
N LEU A 970 5.21 -33.71 -38.49
CA LEU A 970 3.94 -32.98 -38.35
C LEU A 970 2.72 -33.87 -38.08
N LYS A 971 2.73 -35.13 -38.52
CA LYS A 971 1.65 -36.08 -38.22
C LYS A 971 1.39 -36.24 -36.72
N LYS A 972 2.41 -36.05 -35.86
CA LYS A 972 2.25 -36.06 -34.39
C LYS A 972 1.34 -34.94 -33.89
N VAL A 973 1.30 -33.80 -34.59
CA VAL A 973 0.53 -32.61 -34.19
C VAL A 973 -0.98 -32.87 -34.18
N VAL A 974 -1.48 -33.71 -35.09
CA VAL A 974 -2.91 -33.94 -35.32
C VAL A 974 -3.45 -35.23 -34.67
N GLY A 975 -2.59 -36.02 -34.02
CA GLY A 975 -2.96 -37.28 -33.40
C GLY A 975 -3.54 -38.30 -34.41
N GLU A 976 -4.72 -38.84 -34.09
CA GLU A 976 -5.41 -39.85 -34.92
C GLU A 976 -6.27 -39.26 -36.05
N ALA A 977 -6.30 -37.93 -36.23
CA ALA A 977 -7.14 -37.31 -37.25
C ALA A 977 -6.63 -37.63 -38.68
N GLU A 978 -7.53 -38.08 -39.55
CA GLU A 978 -7.22 -38.24 -40.98
C GLU A 978 -7.11 -36.87 -41.67
N VAL A 979 -5.89 -36.54 -42.13
CA VAL A 979 -5.57 -35.27 -42.78
C VAL A 979 -4.54 -35.47 -43.90
N ASN A 980 -4.66 -34.66 -44.95
CA ASN A 980 -3.61 -34.54 -45.96
C ASN A 980 -2.42 -33.77 -45.37
N LEU A 981 -1.22 -34.38 -45.38
CA LEU A 981 0.00 -33.78 -44.84
C LEU A 981 0.34 -32.41 -45.44
N GLU A 982 0.07 -32.18 -46.73
CA GLU A 982 0.29 -30.88 -47.38
C GLU A 982 -0.65 -29.81 -46.82
N GLU A 983 -1.90 -30.17 -46.53
CA GLU A 983 -2.88 -29.27 -45.95
C GLU A 983 -2.54 -28.95 -44.48
N LEU A 984 -2.07 -29.95 -43.73
CA LEU A 984 -1.57 -29.77 -42.37
C LEU A 984 -0.35 -28.84 -42.35
N GLU A 985 0.64 -29.11 -43.21
CA GLU A 985 1.84 -28.30 -43.31
C GLU A 985 1.50 -26.85 -43.67
N LYS A 986 0.57 -26.63 -44.60
CA LYS A 986 0.08 -25.30 -44.96
C LYS A 986 -0.52 -24.56 -43.76
N MET A 987 -1.39 -25.21 -42.99
CA MET A 987 -2.03 -24.60 -41.81
C MET A 987 -1.01 -24.26 -40.72
N VAL A 988 -0.02 -25.13 -40.48
CA VAL A 988 1.06 -24.87 -39.52
C VAL A 988 1.93 -23.70 -39.96
N LYS A 989 2.31 -23.63 -41.25
CA LYS A 989 3.07 -22.49 -41.79
C LYS A 989 2.32 -21.17 -41.63
N ILE A 990 1.00 -21.16 -41.88
CA ILE A 990 0.16 -19.96 -41.67
C ILE A 990 0.17 -19.54 -40.19
N GLY A 991 0.07 -20.51 -39.27
CA GLY A 991 0.19 -20.27 -37.83
C GLY A 991 1.51 -19.59 -37.48
N PHE A 992 2.64 -20.11 -37.98
CA PHE A 992 3.97 -19.54 -37.77
C PHE A 992 4.16 -18.15 -38.36
N TRP A 993 3.56 -17.86 -39.53
CA TRP A 993 3.54 -16.50 -40.08
C TRP A 993 2.75 -15.53 -39.19
N CYS A 994 1.65 -15.98 -38.60
CA CYS A 994 0.81 -15.13 -37.76
C CYS A 994 1.48 -14.79 -36.42
N VAL A 995 2.30 -15.67 -35.85
CA VAL A 995 2.91 -15.51 -34.52
C VAL A 995 4.32 -14.91 -34.52
N GLN A 996 4.73 -14.28 -35.62
CA GLN A 996 6.04 -13.62 -35.72
C GLN A 996 6.19 -12.50 -34.69
N THR A 997 7.38 -12.36 -34.10
CA THR A 997 7.65 -11.30 -33.11
C THR A 997 7.51 -9.91 -33.71
N GLU A 998 8.04 -9.72 -34.93
CA GLU A 998 7.97 -8.46 -35.65
C GLU A 998 6.61 -8.29 -36.34
N THR A 999 5.94 -7.17 -36.07
CA THR A 999 4.56 -6.91 -36.51
C THR A 999 4.39 -6.85 -38.02
N ASP A 1000 5.44 -6.40 -38.72
CA ASP A 1000 5.43 -6.18 -40.16
C ASP A 1000 5.56 -7.49 -40.95
N LEU A 1001 6.11 -8.54 -40.34
CA LEU A 1001 6.22 -9.87 -40.94
C LEU A 1001 4.90 -10.65 -40.89
N ARG A 1002 3.99 -10.30 -39.96
CA ARG A 1002 2.69 -10.99 -39.86
C ARG A 1002 1.82 -10.67 -41.09
N PRO A 1003 1.10 -11.64 -41.67
CA PRO A 1003 0.19 -11.37 -42.78
C PRO A 1003 -1.02 -10.52 -42.34
N THR A 1004 -1.77 -9.96 -43.28
CA THR A 1004 -3.13 -9.46 -43.01
C THR A 1004 -4.12 -10.63 -42.99
N MET A 1005 -5.29 -10.45 -42.37
CA MET A 1005 -6.30 -11.51 -42.36
C MET A 1005 -6.81 -11.86 -43.76
N LYS A 1006 -6.82 -10.90 -44.69
CA LYS A 1006 -7.07 -11.16 -46.11
C LYS A 1006 -6.02 -12.11 -46.72
N GLN A 1007 -4.73 -11.86 -46.45
CA GLN A 1007 -3.66 -12.74 -46.92
C GLN A 1007 -3.75 -14.14 -46.30
N VAL A 1008 -4.09 -14.23 -45.00
CA VAL A 1008 -4.34 -15.50 -44.31
C VAL A 1008 -5.45 -16.30 -45.01
N ILE A 1009 -6.58 -15.68 -45.34
CA ILE A 1009 -7.68 -16.33 -46.07
C ILE A 1009 -7.20 -16.84 -47.44
N LEU A 1010 -6.47 -16.02 -48.21
CA LEU A 1010 -5.94 -16.40 -49.52
C LEU A 1010 -4.91 -17.54 -49.44
N MET A 1011 -4.12 -17.61 -48.37
CA MET A 1011 -3.21 -18.74 -48.10
C MET A 1011 -3.98 -20.02 -47.75
N MET A 1012 -5.03 -19.92 -46.93
CA MET A 1012 -5.88 -21.05 -46.55
C MET A 1012 -6.60 -21.66 -47.77
N ASP A 1013 -7.16 -20.80 -48.63
CA ASP A 1013 -7.87 -21.22 -49.84
C ASP A 1013 -6.92 -21.70 -50.96
N GLY A 1014 -5.60 -21.53 -50.80
CA GLY A 1014 -4.58 -21.99 -51.76
C GLY A 1014 -4.36 -21.04 -52.94
N THR A 1015 -4.99 -19.87 -52.95
CA THR A 1015 -4.82 -18.83 -53.98
C THR A 1015 -3.41 -18.23 -53.95
N ILE A 1016 -2.79 -18.15 -52.78
CA ILE A 1016 -1.40 -17.71 -52.60
C ILE A 1016 -0.58 -18.85 -52.00
N VAL A 1017 0.58 -19.11 -52.61
CA VAL A 1017 1.56 -20.09 -52.10
C VAL A 1017 2.04 -19.64 -50.73
N THR A 1018 2.01 -20.53 -49.73
CA THR A 1018 2.50 -20.23 -48.38
C THR A 1018 4.00 -20.53 -48.31
N PRO A 1019 4.89 -19.51 -48.29
CA PRO A 1019 6.32 -19.73 -48.22
C PRO A 1019 6.74 -20.29 -46.84
N PRO A 1020 7.92 -20.92 -46.74
CA PRO A 1020 8.49 -21.31 -45.45
C PRO A 1020 8.60 -20.08 -44.53
N PRO A 1021 8.08 -20.16 -43.28
CA PRO A 1021 8.14 -19.04 -42.35
C PRO A 1021 9.57 -18.88 -41.80
N PRO A 1022 10.01 -17.64 -41.47
CA PRO A 1022 11.23 -17.45 -40.71
C PRO A 1022 11.11 -18.12 -39.33
N PRO A 1023 12.22 -18.65 -38.76
CA PRO A 1023 12.18 -19.29 -37.45
C PRO A 1023 11.64 -18.30 -36.41
N PRO A 1024 10.61 -18.67 -35.63
CA PRO A 1024 10.15 -17.85 -34.52
C PRO A 1024 11.31 -17.64 -33.54
N ASN A 1025 11.67 -16.39 -33.24
CA ASN A 1025 12.61 -16.13 -32.14
C ASN A 1025 11.92 -16.54 -30.83
N SER A 1026 12.31 -17.70 -30.27
CA SER A 1026 11.83 -18.18 -28.99
C SER A 1026 12.21 -17.18 -27.90
N SER A 1027 11.26 -16.36 -27.46
CA SER A 1027 11.42 -15.46 -26.33
C SER A 1027 11.31 -16.24 -25.02
N ALA A 1028 12.37 -16.98 -24.71
CA ALA A 1028 12.61 -17.59 -23.39
C ALA A 1028 14.12 -17.59 -23.13
N ASN A 1029 14.71 -16.39 -23.02
CA ASN A 1029 16.00 -16.12 -22.36
C ASN A 1029 16.14 -14.59 -22.25
N ASN A 1030 15.50 -14.02 -21.24
CA ASN A 1030 15.94 -12.81 -20.50
C ASN A 1030 15.05 -12.62 -19.28
#